data_AF-A0A553HLJ1-F1
#
_entry.id   AF-A0A553HLJ1-F1
#
_cell.length_a   1.000
_cell.length_b   1.000
_cell.length_c   1.000
_cell.angle_alpha   90.00
_cell.angle_beta   90.00
_cell.angle_gamma   90.00
#
_symmetry.space_group_name_H-M   'P 1'
#
loop_
_entity.id
_entity.type
_entity.pdbx_description
1 polymer ?
#
loop_
_entity_poly.entity_id
_entity_poly.type
_entity_poly.pdbx_seq_one_letter_code
_entity_poly.pdbx_strand_id
1 'polypeptide(L)'
;MRRWFLSALLLLQAIALACAADQKVLATDDLDAQATKPESAAQTDVGPSEHHTWNPYQNGKSQTHKQAEKQQSIKLTVLGWELVSEAMVELRKIRTLTHRRPKKQTGLFTILFQYALKVLPSLRATAPPGHEHVSPVITGPLLDGVKLLQQAADQNNTDAIYLLGQFNFYGNYSHPRNFKVAFDHYYRLASQYGNSSAQYMVGLMYATGIGDAVERDQAKALLYHTFAADQGHTRSEMTVAARHMNGIGVPKNCEIACKYYKRVADKAMAWYRSGPPGGMTIVPEAYRLSDEVGGVYGEGASFVSSGINALKASPNSDTYASIDDVIEYLDLMSQKGDFKASFNLGRLYYEGQRGLERNVDLARRYFLGVTTKYWRAKDGRSIDGAKPQLEKIASKAAGYIGRMWLRGEGVAQDFKTAQKWFERGIKHGDPQSQWGLGLMYLHGYGVRKNVPKAFELFKASADQDFSLAHVALGALHLDQGQPDDLKVASSYFEAAIRWYSLEAQYYLAEMIHHGVGRDKTCGVAMQYYKNVAERSEPLVSSWTEANQAYEDGDLELAFLDYVMAAEQGYEKAQNNVAFLLDPTRSVFSLPNWLKRQASKPRLLQNSALALIYWTRSAVQSNIDSLVKMGDYYLSGIGTETALDKAAQCYTGASEYFQSAQALYNLGWMHENGVGLTQDFHLAKRYYDQALETNEEAYLPVTLSLLKLRARSAWNTFTHGRINSIQDEPSPKKDWSLREWIQNFLQDENVYYDDPYEELFDDAITGSDGEPMGDELDAELDGLFESFLILSLVASIMFLMWYRTQRQQAHRQAQENAARQQQQAAAAGIPPAQNGLQQNHHQQQQQQQAQPPAPFGDPNFAQWGAGGVGH
;
A
#
# COMPACT_ATOMS: atom_id res chain seq x y z
N MET A 1 -41.04 -10.15 -20.21
CA MET A 1 -39.82 -10.57 -19.47
C MET A 1 -39.15 -11.82 -20.04
N ARG A 2 -39.80 -12.99 -20.15
CA ARG A 2 -39.17 -14.21 -20.73
C ARG A 2 -38.60 -14.05 -22.14
N ARG A 3 -39.29 -13.33 -23.02
CA ARG A 3 -38.80 -13.06 -24.40
C ARG A 3 -37.60 -12.12 -24.42
N TRP A 4 -37.57 -11.12 -23.54
CA TRP A 4 -36.44 -10.20 -23.38
C TRP A 4 -35.17 -10.89 -22.86
N PHE A 5 -35.34 -11.81 -21.91
CA PHE A 5 -34.24 -12.65 -21.43
C PHE A 5 -33.68 -13.56 -22.51
N LEU A 6 -34.53 -14.15 -23.36
CA LEU A 6 -34.08 -14.97 -24.49
C LEU A 6 -33.35 -14.13 -25.56
N SER A 7 -33.84 -12.93 -25.85
CA SER A 7 -33.18 -12.01 -26.79
C SER A 7 -31.79 -11.60 -26.30
N ALA A 8 -31.65 -11.28 -25.00
CA ALA A 8 -30.37 -10.92 -24.41
C ALA A 8 -29.37 -12.09 -24.41
N LEU A 9 -29.85 -13.31 -24.15
CA LEU A 9 -29.04 -14.52 -24.19
C LEU A 9 -28.57 -14.87 -25.61
N LEU A 10 -29.43 -14.68 -26.62
CA LEU A 10 -29.08 -14.87 -28.03
C LEU A 10 -28.10 -13.81 -28.53
N LEU A 11 -28.22 -12.56 -28.04
CA LEU A 11 -27.27 -11.49 -28.36
C LEU A 11 -25.89 -11.77 -27.76
N LEU A 12 -25.84 -12.27 -26.52
CA LEU A 12 -24.60 -12.70 -25.86
C LEU A 12 -23.96 -13.92 -26.55
N GLN A 13 -24.76 -14.87 -27.04
CA GLN A 13 -24.27 -15.98 -27.86
C GLN A 13 -23.72 -15.51 -29.21
N ALA A 14 -24.37 -14.54 -29.87
CA ALA A 14 -23.90 -13.98 -31.13
C ALA A 14 -22.58 -13.22 -30.96
N ILE A 15 -22.40 -12.47 -29.86
CA ILE A 15 -21.15 -11.77 -29.54
C ILE A 15 -20.03 -12.78 -29.24
N ALA A 16 -20.31 -13.85 -28.50
CA ALA A 16 -19.32 -14.90 -28.23
C ALA A 16 -18.87 -15.65 -29.49
N LEU A 17 -19.77 -15.89 -30.45
CA LEU A 17 -19.46 -16.50 -31.75
C LEU A 17 -18.68 -15.56 -32.67
N ALA A 18 -18.94 -14.25 -32.64
CA ALA A 18 -18.15 -13.26 -33.37
C ALA A 18 -16.72 -13.15 -32.81
N CYS A 19 -16.55 -13.18 -31.48
CA CYS A 19 -15.22 -13.16 -30.85
C CYS A 19 -14.39 -14.45 -31.11
N ALA A 20 -15.05 -15.60 -31.28
CA ALA A 20 -14.37 -16.85 -31.62
C ALA A 20 -13.90 -16.90 -33.10
N ALA A 21 -14.48 -16.07 -33.97
CA ALA A 21 -14.09 -15.98 -35.38
C ALA A 21 -12.83 -15.09 -35.57
N ASP A 22 -12.68 -14.02 -34.79
CA ASP A 22 -11.49 -13.15 -34.84
C ASP A 22 -10.22 -13.81 -34.27
N GLN A 23 -10.37 -14.78 -33.37
CA GLN A 23 -9.22 -15.54 -32.85
C GLN A 23 -8.59 -16.49 -33.88
N LYS A 24 -9.26 -16.79 -35.01
CA LYS A 24 -8.70 -17.60 -36.09
C LYS A 24 -7.93 -16.81 -37.14
N VAL A 25 -8.01 -15.47 -37.14
CA VAL A 25 -7.35 -14.62 -38.15
C VAL A 25 -5.99 -14.08 -37.67
N LEU A 26 -5.66 -14.20 -36.37
CA LEU A 26 -4.39 -13.73 -35.79
C LEU A 26 -3.41 -14.86 -35.42
N ALA A 27 -3.65 -16.10 -35.88
CA ALA A 27 -2.81 -17.27 -35.60
C ALA A 27 -2.03 -17.80 -36.83
N THR A 28 -1.96 -17.02 -37.91
CA THR A 28 -1.21 -17.38 -39.12
C THR A 28 -0.26 -16.25 -39.51
N ASP A 29 0.84 -16.12 -38.77
CA ASP A 29 2.08 -15.52 -39.23
C ASP A 29 3.17 -15.93 -38.24
N ASP A 30 3.63 -17.18 -38.34
CA ASP A 30 4.90 -17.64 -37.78
C ASP A 30 5.24 -19.03 -38.35
N LEU A 31 5.56 -19.07 -39.64
CA LEU A 31 6.31 -20.16 -40.27
C LEU A 31 7.21 -19.56 -41.34
N ASP A 32 8.46 -19.26 -40.96
CA ASP A 32 9.66 -19.56 -41.76
C ASP A 32 10.93 -19.01 -41.07
N ALA A 33 11.57 -19.85 -40.26
CA ALA A 33 12.98 -19.69 -39.92
C ALA A 33 13.63 -21.07 -39.88
N GLN A 34 14.24 -21.42 -41.01
CA GLN A 34 15.00 -22.63 -41.24
C GLN A 34 16.13 -22.79 -40.21
N ALA A 35 16.25 -24.04 -39.75
CA ALA A 35 17.33 -24.54 -38.94
C ALA A 35 18.71 -24.18 -39.52
N THR A 36 19.46 -23.36 -38.78
CA THR A 36 20.92 -23.31 -38.89
C THR A 36 21.52 -23.65 -37.53
N LYS A 37 22.36 -24.69 -37.52
CA LYS A 37 23.15 -25.12 -36.36
C LYS A 37 24.04 -23.96 -35.87
N PRO A 38 24.18 -23.73 -34.55
CA PRO A 38 25.29 -22.95 -34.05
C PRO A 38 26.50 -23.86 -33.86
N GLU A 39 27.52 -23.66 -34.70
CA GLU A 39 28.90 -24.04 -34.37
C GLU A 39 29.44 -23.17 -33.22
N SER A 40 30.43 -23.75 -32.54
CA SER A 40 31.12 -23.28 -31.35
C SER A 40 31.59 -21.82 -31.37
N ALA A 41 31.28 -21.07 -30.31
CA ALA A 41 32.08 -19.92 -29.89
C ALA A 41 31.94 -19.62 -28.38
N ALA A 42 33.08 -19.76 -27.70
CA ALA A 42 33.55 -19.06 -26.50
C ALA A 42 32.68 -19.04 -25.22
N GLN A 43 33.17 -19.80 -24.24
CA GLN A 43 32.94 -19.68 -22.81
C GLN A 43 32.89 -18.21 -22.32
N THR A 44 31.76 -17.82 -21.76
CA THR A 44 31.69 -16.78 -20.73
C THR A 44 30.91 -17.35 -19.55
N ASP A 45 31.64 -17.60 -18.46
CA ASP A 45 31.08 -18.02 -17.18
C ASP A 45 30.19 -16.90 -16.61
N VAL A 46 28.88 -17.04 -16.79
CA VAL A 46 27.86 -16.33 -16.02
C VAL A 46 27.16 -17.38 -15.18
N GLY A 47 27.60 -17.51 -13.93
CA GLY A 47 27.01 -18.43 -12.97
C GLY A 47 25.54 -18.08 -12.70
N PRO A 48 24.64 -19.07 -12.56
CA PRO A 48 23.27 -18.82 -12.15
C PRO A 48 23.23 -18.23 -10.74
N SER A 49 22.38 -17.22 -10.55
CA SER A 49 22.06 -16.57 -9.27
C SER A 49 21.86 -17.61 -8.17
N GLU A 50 22.82 -17.68 -7.25
CA GLU A 50 22.70 -18.46 -6.03
C GLU A 50 21.58 -17.84 -5.19
N HIS A 51 20.56 -18.64 -4.89
CA HIS A 51 19.68 -18.40 -3.77
C HIS A 51 20.54 -18.19 -2.52
N HIS A 52 20.64 -16.95 -2.06
CA HIS A 52 21.31 -16.60 -0.81
C HIS A 52 20.49 -17.14 0.37
N THR A 53 20.64 -18.44 0.60
CA THR A 53 20.48 -18.99 1.95
C THR A 53 21.59 -18.39 2.78
N TRP A 54 21.22 -17.48 3.68
CA TRP A 54 22.11 -16.93 4.69
C TRP A 54 22.72 -18.10 5.48
N ASN A 55 24.02 -18.31 5.28
CA ASN A 55 24.81 -19.34 5.93
C ASN A 55 25.38 -18.73 7.22
N PRO A 56 25.01 -19.17 8.44
CA PRO A 56 25.33 -18.44 9.67
C PRO A 56 26.80 -18.44 10.10
N TYR A 57 27.72 -19.02 9.31
CA TYR A 57 29.10 -19.26 9.73
C TYR A 57 30.11 -18.69 8.72
N GLN A 58 30.34 -17.38 8.77
CA GLN A 58 31.64 -16.81 8.41
C GLN A 58 32.07 -15.82 9.48
N ASN A 59 32.66 -16.35 10.55
CA ASN A 59 33.55 -15.54 11.39
C ASN A 59 34.78 -15.17 10.55
N GLY A 60 35.03 -13.86 10.44
CA GLY A 60 36.17 -13.31 9.73
C GLY A 60 37.49 -13.87 10.25
N LYS A 61 38.28 -14.43 9.33
CA LYS A 61 39.73 -14.46 9.46
C LYS A 61 40.31 -13.63 8.33
N SER A 62 41.03 -12.59 8.72
CA SER A 62 41.81 -11.72 7.87
C SER A 62 42.72 -12.53 6.94
N GLN A 63 42.75 -12.14 5.67
CA GLN A 63 43.72 -12.64 4.71
C GLN A 63 45.10 -12.10 5.08
N THR A 64 45.92 -12.92 5.73
CA THR A 64 47.39 -12.88 5.70
C THR A 64 47.90 -14.10 6.44
N HIS A 65 48.02 -15.23 5.74
CA HIS A 65 48.97 -16.34 5.97
C HIS A 65 48.62 -17.46 4.97
N LYS A 66 48.93 -17.24 3.69
CA LYS A 66 49.03 -18.33 2.73
C LYS A 66 50.42 -18.96 2.90
N GLN A 67 50.45 -20.29 2.90
CA GLN A 67 51.64 -21.18 2.83
C GLN A 67 52.31 -21.54 4.17
N ALA A 68 51.62 -22.27 5.05
CA ALA A 68 52.27 -23.18 6.01
C ALA A 68 51.37 -24.26 6.65
N GLU A 69 50.05 -24.34 6.36
CA GLU A 69 49.15 -25.32 7.00
C GLU A 69 48.60 -26.36 5.99
N LYS A 70 49.48 -26.97 5.18
CA LYS A 70 49.04 -27.98 4.17
C LYS A 70 49.20 -29.43 4.63
N GLN A 71 49.48 -29.69 5.90
CA GLN A 71 49.82 -31.06 6.33
C GLN A 71 49.57 -31.34 7.81
N GLN A 72 48.47 -30.84 8.40
CA GLN A 72 48.05 -31.33 9.74
C GLN A 72 46.60 -31.01 10.15
N SER A 73 45.67 -30.83 9.20
CA SER A 73 44.23 -30.87 9.49
C SER A 73 43.70 -32.28 9.25
N ILE A 74 43.88 -33.15 10.24
CA ILE A 74 43.22 -34.45 10.28
C ILE A 74 41.71 -34.21 10.34
N LYS A 75 41.01 -34.72 9.33
CA LYS A 75 39.56 -34.83 9.17
C LYS A 75 38.84 -35.02 10.52
N LEU A 76 38.26 -33.95 11.05
CA LEU A 76 37.06 -34.07 11.88
C LEU A 76 35.89 -34.18 10.90
N THR A 77 35.73 -35.35 10.28
CA THR A 77 34.54 -35.65 9.46
C THR A 77 33.34 -35.59 10.38
N VAL A 78 32.57 -34.51 10.30
CA VAL A 78 31.25 -34.41 10.92
C VAL A 78 30.44 -35.62 10.44
N LEU A 79 30.02 -36.48 11.38
CA LEU A 79 29.25 -37.68 11.06
C LEU A 79 28.03 -37.30 10.22
N GLY A 80 27.77 -38.02 9.13
CA GLY A 80 26.61 -37.77 8.25
C GLY A 80 26.75 -36.60 7.27
N TRP A 81 27.89 -35.90 7.19
CA TRP A 81 28.08 -34.82 6.19
C TRP A 81 27.86 -35.28 4.75
N GLU A 82 28.35 -36.48 4.40
CA GLU A 82 28.22 -37.03 3.04
C GLU A 82 26.74 -37.21 2.68
N LEU A 83 25.94 -37.73 3.62
CA LEU A 83 24.49 -37.92 3.47
C LEU A 83 23.75 -36.60 3.31
N VAL A 84 24.11 -35.56 4.06
CA VAL A 84 23.53 -34.22 3.91
C VAL A 84 23.88 -33.65 2.54
N SER A 85 25.12 -33.80 2.09
CA SER A 85 25.55 -33.32 0.77
C SER A 85 24.79 -34.01 -0.36
N GLU A 86 24.59 -35.32 -0.26
CA GLU A 86 23.83 -36.12 -1.22
C GLU A 86 22.34 -35.75 -1.20
N ALA A 87 21.76 -35.55 -0.02
CA ALA A 87 20.41 -35.04 0.13
C ALA A 87 20.22 -33.69 -0.57
N MET A 88 21.16 -32.76 -0.40
CA MET A 88 21.11 -31.46 -1.06
C MET A 88 21.22 -31.57 -2.58
N VAL A 89 21.97 -32.55 -3.11
CA VAL A 89 22.02 -32.82 -4.55
C VAL A 89 20.67 -33.32 -5.06
N GLU A 90 20.00 -34.24 -4.35
CA GLU A 90 18.66 -34.69 -4.72
C GLU A 90 17.63 -33.55 -4.67
N LEU A 91 17.69 -32.71 -3.64
CA LEU A 91 16.80 -31.56 -3.49
C LEU A 91 17.00 -30.52 -4.59
N ARG A 92 18.22 -30.31 -5.07
CA ARG A 92 18.50 -29.42 -6.23
C ARG A 92 17.88 -29.91 -7.53
N LYS A 93 17.56 -31.20 -7.66
CA LYS A 93 16.84 -31.73 -8.83
C LYS A 93 15.37 -31.29 -8.84
N ILE A 94 14.83 -30.89 -7.69
CA ILE A 94 13.48 -30.35 -7.58
C ILE A 94 13.52 -28.96 -8.19
N ARG A 95 13.00 -28.84 -9.41
CA ARG A 95 12.80 -27.56 -10.07
C ARG A 95 11.72 -26.83 -9.29
N THR A 96 12.10 -25.95 -8.38
CA THR A 96 11.18 -24.93 -7.86
C THR A 96 10.68 -24.18 -9.08
N LEU A 97 9.36 -24.17 -9.30
CA LEU A 97 8.78 -23.30 -10.30
C LEU A 97 9.18 -21.88 -9.88
N THR A 98 10.21 -21.32 -10.51
CA THR A 98 10.43 -19.87 -10.50
C THR A 98 9.24 -19.31 -11.25
N HIS A 99 8.15 -19.08 -10.52
CA HIS A 99 6.98 -18.47 -11.07
C HIS A 99 7.40 -17.06 -11.48
N ARG A 100 7.54 -16.86 -12.79
CA ARG A 100 7.60 -15.51 -13.35
C ARG A 100 6.36 -14.81 -12.83
N ARG A 101 6.55 -13.64 -12.19
CA ARG A 101 5.47 -12.71 -11.87
C ARG A 101 4.47 -12.75 -13.02
N PRO A 102 3.21 -13.19 -12.83
CA PRO A 102 2.23 -13.01 -13.87
C PRO A 102 2.20 -11.50 -14.11
N LYS A 103 2.66 -11.04 -15.28
CA LYS A 103 2.45 -9.65 -15.69
C LYS A 103 0.97 -9.38 -15.48
N LYS A 104 0.62 -8.55 -14.49
CA LYS A 104 -0.75 -8.06 -14.36
C LYS A 104 -1.00 -7.32 -15.66
N GLN A 105 -1.72 -7.93 -16.59
CA GLN A 105 -2.09 -7.25 -17.83
C GLN A 105 -3.17 -6.23 -17.47
N THR A 106 -2.73 -5.02 -17.10
CA THR A 106 -3.55 -3.87 -16.70
C THR A 106 -4.12 -3.18 -17.94
N GLY A 107 -4.80 -3.95 -18.79
CA GLY A 107 -5.66 -3.36 -19.81
C GLY A 107 -6.97 -2.91 -19.17
N LEU A 108 -7.47 -1.74 -19.56
CA LEU A 108 -8.83 -1.27 -19.23
C LEU A 108 -9.89 -2.34 -19.59
N PHE A 109 -9.64 -3.07 -20.68
CA PHE A 109 -10.39 -4.26 -21.10
C PHE A 109 -10.25 -5.44 -20.14
N THR A 110 -9.07 -5.70 -19.58
CA THR A 110 -8.85 -6.77 -18.61
C THR A 110 -9.53 -6.46 -17.27
N ILE A 111 -9.51 -5.19 -16.84
CA ILE A 111 -10.23 -4.72 -15.65
C ILE A 111 -11.74 -4.87 -15.87
N LEU A 112 -12.28 -4.36 -16.98
CA LEU A 112 -13.68 -4.53 -17.35
C LEU A 112 -14.07 -6.01 -17.49
N PHE A 113 -13.20 -6.84 -18.07
CA PHE A 113 -13.41 -8.29 -18.24
C PHE A 113 -13.35 -9.02 -16.90
N GLN A 114 -12.46 -8.63 -15.98
CA GLN A 114 -12.40 -9.18 -14.62
C GLN A 114 -13.61 -8.76 -13.78
N TYR A 115 -14.07 -7.51 -13.89
CA TYR A 115 -15.32 -7.06 -13.28
C TYR A 115 -16.52 -7.80 -13.88
N ALA A 116 -16.56 -7.97 -15.21
CA ALA A 116 -17.60 -8.73 -15.90
C ALA A 116 -17.59 -10.21 -15.51
N LEU A 117 -16.43 -10.85 -15.38
CA LEU A 117 -16.26 -12.23 -14.89
C LEU A 117 -16.65 -12.37 -13.42
N LYS A 118 -16.36 -11.36 -12.59
CA LYS A 118 -16.80 -11.32 -11.18
C LYS A 118 -18.32 -11.20 -11.08
N VAL A 119 -18.96 -10.45 -11.98
CA VAL A 119 -20.42 -10.26 -12.03
C VAL A 119 -21.14 -11.46 -12.67
N LEU A 120 -20.51 -12.18 -13.61
CA LEU A 120 -21.08 -13.39 -14.19
C LEU A 120 -21.14 -14.53 -13.15
N PRO A 121 -22.31 -15.16 -12.91
CA PRO A 121 -22.37 -16.42 -12.19
C PRO A 121 -21.71 -17.50 -13.03
N SER A 122 -20.54 -17.98 -12.61
CA SER A 122 -19.92 -19.16 -13.20
C SER A 122 -20.84 -20.36 -12.93
N LEU A 123 -21.59 -20.78 -13.96
CA LEU A 123 -22.37 -22.02 -13.97
C LEU A 123 -21.44 -23.25 -14.12
N ARG A 124 -20.38 -23.33 -13.30
CA ARG A 124 -19.66 -24.59 -13.08
C ARG A 124 -20.05 -25.11 -11.70
N ALA A 125 -21.16 -25.83 -11.68
CA ALA A 125 -21.50 -26.75 -10.61
C ALA A 125 -20.58 -27.98 -10.71
N THR A 126 -19.33 -27.82 -10.27
CA THR A 126 -18.55 -28.95 -9.76
C THR A 126 -18.45 -28.72 -8.28
N ALA A 127 -19.09 -29.59 -7.50
CA ALA A 127 -18.88 -29.64 -6.07
C ALA A 127 -17.37 -29.63 -5.78
N PRO A 128 -16.89 -28.84 -4.81
CA PRO A 128 -15.52 -29.04 -4.34
C PRO A 128 -15.43 -30.51 -3.89
N PRO A 129 -14.45 -31.30 -4.37
CA PRO A 129 -14.20 -32.59 -3.76
C PRO A 129 -13.99 -32.32 -2.27
N GLY A 130 -14.73 -33.03 -1.42
CA GLY A 130 -14.55 -32.95 0.02
C GLY A 130 -13.06 -33.11 0.32
N HIS A 131 -12.51 -32.21 1.15
CA HIS A 131 -11.16 -32.35 1.65
C HIS A 131 -11.10 -33.57 2.57
N GLU A 132 -11.06 -34.77 2.00
CA GLU A 132 -10.37 -35.87 2.63
C GLU A 132 -8.90 -35.43 2.70
N HIS A 133 -8.38 -35.34 3.92
CA HIS A 133 -6.95 -35.16 4.18
C HIS A 133 -6.20 -36.37 3.63
N VAL A 134 -5.97 -36.40 2.32
CA VAL A 134 -4.93 -37.22 1.73
C VAL A 134 -3.63 -36.53 2.13
N SER A 135 -2.92 -37.08 3.12
CA SER A 135 -1.57 -36.63 3.45
C SER A 135 -0.78 -36.59 2.14
N PRO A 136 -0.19 -35.44 1.76
CA PRO A 136 0.52 -35.35 0.50
C PRO A 136 1.62 -36.40 0.50
N VAL A 137 1.50 -37.39 -0.38
CA VAL A 137 2.48 -38.46 -0.48
C VAL A 137 3.74 -37.82 -1.03
N ILE A 138 4.76 -37.73 -0.18
CA ILE A 138 6.09 -37.27 -0.57
C ILE A 138 6.59 -38.26 -1.64
N THR A 139 6.79 -37.79 -2.88
CA THR A 139 7.20 -38.65 -4.00
C THR A 139 8.46 -38.11 -4.67
N GLY A 140 9.22 -39.02 -5.28
CA GLY A 140 10.40 -38.68 -6.08
C GLY A 140 11.59 -38.15 -5.27
N PRO A 141 12.39 -37.22 -5.84
CA PRO A 141 13.65 -36.74 -5.25
C PRO A 141 13.50 -36.13 -3.85
N LEU A 142 12.31 -35.59 -3.52
CA LEU A 142 12.03 -35.06 -2.19
C LEU A 142 12.03 -36.14 -1.12
N LEU A 143 11.43 -37.31 -1.42
CA LEU A 143 11.38 -38.42 -0.48
C LEU A 143 12.78 -38.95 -0.20
N ASP A 144 13.58 -39.09 -1.24
CA ASP A 144 14.94 -39.61 -1.13
C ASP A 144 15.84 -38.62 -0.38
N GLY A 145 15.73 -37.32 -0.69
CA GLY A 145 16.41 -36.26 0.07
C GLY A 145 16.02 -36.26 1.55
N VAL A 146 14.73 -36.35 1.88
CA VAL A 146 14.26 -36.39 3.28
C VAL A 146 14.73 -37.66 4.00
N LYS A 147 14.74 -38.81 3.33
CA LYS A 147 15.27 -40.07 3.90
C LYS A 147 16.76 -39.97 4.22
N LEU A 148 17.55 -39.40 3.30
CA LEU A 148 18.99 -39.18 3.52
C LEU A 148 19.22 -38.23 4.70
N LEU A 149 18.43 -37.16 4.82
CA LEU A 149 18.48 -36.27 5.98
C LEU A 149 18.07 -36.97 7.28
N GLN A 150 17.06 -37.84 7.26
CA GLN A 150 16.68 -38.64 8.43
C GLN A 150 17.83 -39.56 8.87
N GLN A 151 18.47 -40.27 7.94
CA GLN A 151 19.64 -41.10 8.24
C GLN A 151 20.80 -40.27 8.81
N ALA A 152 21.03 -39.07 8.29
CA ALA A 152 22.04 -38.16 8.83
C ALA A 152 21.65 -37.65 10.23
N ALA A 153 20.37 -37.37 10.47
CA ALA A 153 19.85 -36.96 11.77
C ALA A 153 19.95 -38.07 12.83
N ASP A 154 19.76 -39.33 12.44
CA ASP A 154 20.00 -40.51 13.29
C ASP A 154 21.47 -40.64 13.69
N GLN A 155 22.38 -40.17 12.83
CA GLN A 155 23.81 -40.01 13.12
C GLN A 155 24.15 -38.77 13.96
N ASN A 156 23.14 -38.09 14.53
CA ASN A 156 23.28 -36.85 15.30
C ASN A 156 23.88 -35.68 14.52
N ASN A 157 23.73 -35.65 13.19
CA ASN A 157 24.15 -34.51 12.39
C ASN A 157 23.26 -33.29 12.69
N THR A 158 23.84 -32.21 13.20
CA THR A 158 23.10 -31.00 13.61
C THR A 158 22.41 -30.31 12.44
N ASP A 159 23.05 -30.28 11.28
CA ASP A 159 22.55 -29.59 10.09
C ASP A 159 21.35 -30.35 9.52
N ALA A 160 21.44 -31.68 9.48
CA ALA A 160 20.34 -32.54 9.06
C ALA A 160 19.09 -32.37 9.94
N ILE A 161 19.27 -32.37 11.27
CA ILE A 161 18.16 -32.15 12.22
C ILE A 161 17.53 -30.76 12.00
N TYR A 162 18.36 -29.74 11.73
CA TYR A 162 17.88 -28.38 11.53
C TYR A 162 17.09 -28.26 10.21
N LEU A 163 17.59 -28.84 9.12
CA LEU A 163 16.93 -28.88 7.83
C LEU A 163 15.60 -29.65 7.88
N LEU A 164 15.55 -30.79 8.58
CA LEU A 164 14.29 -31.51 8.82
C LEU A 164 13.29 -30.64 9.59
N GLY A 165 13.76 -29.88 10.59
CA GLY A 165 12.95 -28.87 11.28
C GLY A 165 12.39 -27.84 10.30
N GLN A 166 13.22 -27.28 9.42
CA GLN A 166 12.79 -26.29 8.41
C GLN A 166 11.77 -26.85 7.42
N PHE A 167 11.94 -28.09 6.94
CA PHE A 167 10.96 -28.73 6.05
C PHE A 167 9.61 -28.92 6.71
N ASN A 168 9.59 -29.34 7.97
CA ASN A 168 8.35 -29.48 8.71
C ASN A 168 7.73 -28.12 9.08
N PHE A 169 8.53 -27.06 9.22
CA PHE A 169 8.03 -25.72 9.56
C PHE A 169 7.47 -24.98 8.34
N TYR A 170 8.27 -24.81 7.28
CA TYR A 170 7.91 -23.99 6.11
C TYR A 170 7.14 -24.78 5.04
N GLY A 171 7.35 -26.10 4.97
CA GLY A 171 6.80 -26.93 3.90
C GLY A 171 7.50 -26.75 2.55
N ASN A 172 8.79 -26.41 2.58
CA ASN A 172 9.59 -26.22 1.36
C ASN A 172 9.52 -27.44 0.43
N TYR A 173 9.58 -27.20 -0.89
CA TYR A 173 9.46 -28.24 -1.92
C TYR A 173 8.13 -29.03 -1.87
N SER A 174 7.06 -28.42 -1.35
CA SER A 174 5.76 -29.08 -1.13
C SER A 174 5.79 -30.18 -0.06
N HIS A 175 6.77 -30.14 0.85
CA HIS A 175 6.78 -30.99 2.03
C HIS A 175 5.59 -30.66 2.97
N PRO A 176 4.90 -31.66 3.56
CA PRO A 176 3.82 -31.39 4.50
C PRO A 176 4.30 -30.62 5.74
N ARG A 177 3.58 -29.57 6.11
CA ARG A 177 3.85 -28.81 7.34
C ARG A 177 3.43 -29.62 8.56
N ASN A 178 4.34 -29.77 9.52
CA ASN A 178 4.09 -30.40 10.81
C ASN A 178 4.86 -29.65 11.90
N PHE A 179 4.21 -28.65 12.50
CA PHE A 179 4.82 -27.79 13.50
C PHE A 179 5.27 -28.55 14.75
N LYS A 180 4.61 -29.65 15.13
CA LYS A 180 5.02 -30.45 16.29
C LYS A 180 6.36 -31.15 16.07
N VAL A 181 6.52 -31.80 14.92
CA VAL A 181 7.79 -32.46 14.55
C VAL A 181 8.90 -31.40 14.34
N ALA A 182 8.56 -30.25 13.75
CA ALA A 182 9.50 -29.14 13.65
C ALA A 182 9.98 -28.67 15.04
N PHE A 183 9.05 -28.50 15.99
CA PHE A 183 9.38 -28.13 17.37
C PHE A 183 10.31 -29.14 18.02
N ASP A 184 10.03 -30.44 17.90
CA ASP A 184 10.86 -31.50 18.51
C ASP A 184 12.31 -31.47 17.98
N HIS A 185 12.49 -31.27 16.67
CA HIS A 185 13.82 -31.12 16.06
C HIS A 185 14.54 -29.86 16.55
N TYR A 186 13.87 -28.71 16.56
CA TYR A 186 14.46 -27.45 17.05
C TYR A 186 14.77 -27.51 18.54
N TYR A 187 13.88 -28.09 19.35
CA TYR A 187 14.07 -28.24 20.79
C TYR A 187 15.25 -29.17 21.11
N ARG A 188 15.39 -30.28 20.38
CA ARG A 188 16.56 -31.17 20.48
C ARG A 188 17.86 -30.40 20.20
N LEU A 189 17.90 -29.60 19.13
CA LEU A 189 19.08 -28.81 18.79
C LEU A 189 19.39 -27.71 19.79
N ALA A 190 18.35 -27.00 20.25
CA ALA A 190 18.49 -25.91 21.20
C ALA A 190 18.98 -26.39 22.57
N SER A 191 18.47 -27.53 23.04
CA SER A 191 18.79 -28.08 24.37
C SER A 191 20.08 -28.89 24.43
N GLN A 192 20.38 -29.71 23.40
CA GLN A 192 21.56 -30.59 23.42
C GLN A 192 22.83 -29.91 22.90
N TYR A 193 22.70 -29.08 21.86
CA TYR A 193 23.85 -28.50 21.16
C TYR A 193 23.96 -26.98 21.33
N GLY A 194 22.94 -26.34 21.91
CA GLY A 194 22.93 -24.89 22.11
C GLY A 194 22.85 -24.08 20.82
N ASN A 195 22.38 -24.66 19.70
CA ASN A 195 22.36 -23.98 18.40
C ASN A 195 21.49 -22.71 18.43
N SER A 196 22.07 -21.55 18.10
CA SER A 196 21.42 -20.25 18.20
C SER A 196 20.21 -20.07 17.26
N SER A 197 20.27 -20.62 16.04
CA SER A 197 19.15 -20.60 15.08
C SER A 197 18.00 -21.49 15.54
N ALA A 198 18.30 -22.65 16.15
CA ALA A 198 17.28 -23.51 16.74
C ALA A 198 16.65 -22.85 17.98
N GLN A 199 17.46 -22.22 18.85
CA GLN A 199 16.96 -21.44 19.99
C GLN A 199 16.06 -20.29 19.55
N TYR A 200 16.40 -19.58 18.46
CA TYR A 200 15.51 -18.58 17.86
C TYR A 200 14.14 -19.17 17.47
N MET A 201 14.14 -20.31 16.76
CA MET A 201 12.89 -20.97 16.35
C MET A 201 12.07 -21.46 17.54
N VAL A 202 12.71 -22.05 18.56
CA VAL A 202 12.02 -22.46 19.80
C VAL A 202 11.41 -21.25 20.52
N GLY A 203 12.15 -20.13 20.60
CA GLY A 203 11.66 -18.88 21.16
C GLY A 203 10.44 -18.34 20.42
N LEU A 204 10.49 -18.34 19.08
CA LEU A 204 9.39 -17.94 18.20
C LEU A 204 8.14 -18.80 18.41
N MET A 205 8.30 -20.13 18.50
CA MET A 205 7.20 -21.06 18.69
C MET A 205 6.54 -20.88 20.05
N TYR A 206 7.31 -20.68 21.13
CA TYR A 206 6.74 -20.33 22.44
C TYR A 206 6.09 -18.93 22.46
N ALA A 207 6.62 -17.98 21.69
CA ALA A 207 6.06 -16.62 21.63
C ALA A 207 4.67 -16.57 21.00
N THR A 208 4.44 -17.41 20.00
CA THR A 208 3.27 -17.35 19.11
C THR A 208 2.28 -18.49 19.35
N GLY A 209 2.75 -19.64 19.83
CA GLY A 209 1.95 -20.88 19.92
C GLY A 209 1.59 -21.44 18.54
N ILE A 210 2.45 -21.20 17.54
CA ILE A 210 2.13 -21.46 16.13
C ILE A 210 1.80 -22.94 15.86
N GLY A 211 0.73 -23.16 15.10
CA GLY A 211 0.31 -24.50 14.66
C GLY A 211 -0.12 -25.44 15.79
N ASP A 212 -0.53 -24.92 16.95
CA ASP A 212 -0.87 -25.68 18.15
C ASP A 212 0.27 -26.63 18.60
N ALA A 213 1.52 -26.37 18.18
CA ALA A 213 2.66 -27.24 18.49
C ALA A 213 3.08 -27.15 19.96
N VAL A 214 2.99 -25.95 20.52
CA VAL A 214 3.28 -25.65 21.92
C VAL A 214 2.33 -24.59 22.45
N GLU A 215 2.06 -24.66 23.75
CA GLU A 215 1.35 -23.59 24.44
C GLU A 215 2.20 -22.32 24.49
N ARG A 216 1.53 -21.18 24.35
CA ARG A 216 2.19 -19.88 24.35
C ARG A 216 2.76 -19.55 25.74
N ASP A 217 4.06 -19.33 25.81
CA ASP A 217 4.78 -19.03 27.04
C ASP A 217 5.80 -17.90 26.78
N GLN A 218 5.45 -16.69 27.21
CA GLN A 218 6.29 -15.50 26.97
C GLN A 218 7.61 -15.54 27.75
N ALA A 219 7.65 -16.23 28.89
CA ALA A 219 8.86 -16.33 29.70
C ALA A 219 9.88 -17.27 29.03
N LYS A 220 9.43 -18.43 28.54
CA LYS A 220 10.28 -19.33 27.73
C LYS A 220 10.69 -18.67 26.42
N ALA A 221 9.78 -17.98 25.75
CA ALA A 221 10.09 -17.25 24.52
C ALA A 221 11.26 -16.28 24.74
N LEU A 222 11.16 -15.44 25.78
CA LEU A 222 12.24 -14.53 26.14
C LEU A 222 13.54 -15.28 26.43
N LEU A 223 13.51 -16.35 27.24
CA LEU A 223 14.69 -17.12 27.62
C LEU A 223 15.45 -17.68 26.41
N TYR A 224 14.75 -18.29 25.45
CA TYR A 224 15.39 -18.83 24.26
C TYR A 224 15.89 -17.74 23.31
N HIS A 225 15.14 -16.64 23.16
CA HIS A 225 15.62 -15.49 22.40
C HIS A 225 16.85 -14.83 23.03
N THR A 226 16.95 -14.76 24.36
CA THR A 226 18.15 -14.20 25.02
C THR A 226 19.36 -15.10 24.86
N PHE A 227 19.22 -16.43 24.96
CA PHE A 227 20.33 -17.35 24.67
C PHE A 227 20.82 -17.22 23.22
N ALA A 228 19.89 -17.15 22.25
CA ALA A 228 20.25 -16.95 20.86
C ALA A 228 20.90 -15.58 20.61
N ALA A 229 20.40 -14.53 21.26
CA ALA A 229 20.93 -13.17 21.14
C ALA A 229 22.33 -13.03 21.75
N ASP A 230 22.61 -13.71 22.87
CA ASP A 230 23.92 -13.69 23.50
C ASP A 230 24.98 -14.40 22.65
N GLN A 231 24.56 -15.43 21.89
CA GLN A 231 25.38 -16.08 20.85
C GLN A 231 25.53 -15.25 19.57
N GLY A 232 24.91 -14.07 19.48
CA GLY A 232 25.02 -13.19 18.32
C GLY A 232 24.04 -13.48 17.19
N HIS A 233 22.95 -14.22 17.43
CA HIS A 233 21.89 -14.42 16.42
C HIS A 233 21.12 -13.12 16.18
N THR A 234 21.31 -12.51 15.00
CA THR A 234 20.84 -11.15 14.69
C THR A 234 19.32 -10.97 14.86
N ARG A 235 18.50 -11.92 14.39
CA ARG A 235 17.03 -11.85 14.54
C ARG A 235 16.59 -11.91 16.00
N SER A 236 17.32 -12.66 16.84
CA SER A 236 17.03 -12.78 18.27
C SER A 236 17.48 -11.55 19.03
N GLU A 237 18.64 -10.96 18.68
CA GLU A 237 19.07 -9.67 19.24
C GLU A 237 17.99 -8.61 18.99
N MET A 238 17.49 -8.51 17.77
CA MET A 238 16.41 -7.59 17.41
C MET A 238 15.11 -7.89 18.16
N THR A 239 14.71 -9.15 18.27
CA THR A 239 13.52 -9.60 19.03
C THR A 239 13.61 -9.24 20.52
N VAL A 240 14.75 -9.50 21.16
CA VAL A 240 14.99 -9.14 22.57
C VAL A 240 14.96 -7.62 22.75
N ALA A 241 15.54 -6.87 21.82
CA ALA A 241 15.50 -5.41 21.83
C ALA A 241 14.07 -4.88 21.77
N ALA A 242 13.27 -5.36 20.82
CA ALA A 242 11.86 -4.99 20.65
C ALA A 242 11.02 -5.33 21.90
N ARG A 243 11.29 -6.50 22.52
CA ARG A 243 10.61 -6.91 23.76
C ARG A 243 10.91 -5.97 24.93
N HIS A 244 12.17 -5.57 25.13
CA HIS A 244 12.54 -4.62 26.18
C HIS A 244 12.12 -3.18 25.88
N MET A 245 12.01 -2.78 24.61
CA MET A 245 11.48 -1.47 24.23
C MET A 245 9.98 -1.37 24.53
N ASN A 246 9.21 -2.36 24.10
CA ASN A 246 7.74 -2.33 24.19
C ASN A 246 7.21 -2.92 25.52
N GLY A 247 8.02 -3.65 26.28
CA GLY A 247 7.61 -4.31 27.51
C GLY A 247 6.85 -5.63 27.28
N ILE A 248 7.22 -6.40 26.27
CA ILE A 248 6.51 -7.63 25.87
C ILE A 248 7.05 -8.82 26.66
N GLY A 249 6.33 -9.23 27.71
CA GLY A 249 6.74 -10.33 28.60
C GLY A 249 7.94 -9.98 29.49
N VAL A 250 8.34 -8.71 29.52
CA VAL A 250 9.45 -8.15 30.31
C VAL A 250 9.15 -6.71 30.72
N PRO A 251 9.74 -6.20 31.82
CA PRO A 251 9.72 -4.78 32.11
C PRO A 251 10.48 -3.99 31.04
N LYS A 252 9.99 -2.79 30.73
CA LYS A 252 10.64 -1.88 29.78
C LYS A 252 12.03 -1.51 30.28
N ASN A 253 13.05 -1.67 29.45
CA ASN A 253 14.42 -1.28 29.76
C ASN A 253 15.11 -0.75 28.51
N CYS A 254 15.30 0.57 28.47
CA CYS A 254 15.92 1.24 27.34
C CYS A 254 17.38 0.80 27.13
N GLU A 255 18.15 0.61 28.20
CA GLU A 255 19.59 0.31 28.08
C GLU A 255 19.82 -1.06 27.44
N ILE A 256 19.03 -2.06 27.84
CA ILE A 256 19.09 -3.40 27.25
C ILE A 256 18.62 -3.35 25.79
N ALA A 257 17.51 -2.65 25.50
CA ALA A 257 17.03 -2.50 24.13
C ALA A 257 18.07 -1.81 23.23
N CYS A 258 18.64 -0.70 23.71
CA CYS A 258 19.70 0.04 23.02
C CYS A 258 20.93 -0.81 22.78
N LYS A 259 21.37 -1.61 23.77
CA LYS A 259 22.51 -2.54 23.63
C LYS A 259 22.32 -3.53 22.48
N TYR A 260 21.16 -4.18 22.40
CA TYR A 260 20.91 -5.17 21.36
C TYR A 260 20.65 -4.53 20.00
N TYR A 261 19.88 -3.44 19.92
CA TYR A 261 19.71 -2.71 18.66
C TYR A 261 21.05 -2.17 18.14
N LYS A 262 21.95 -1.69 19.02
CA LYS A 262 23.30 -1.30 18.63
C LYS A 262 24.06 -2.45 17.99
N ARG A 263 24.08 -3.65 18.60
CA ARG A 263 24.75 -4.83 18.01
C ARG A 263 24.24 -5.17 16.61
N VAL A 264 22.92 -5.08 16.41
CA VAL A 264 22.30 -5.30 15.09
C VAL A 264 22.67 -4.18 14.12
N ALA A 265 22.65 -2.93 14.56
CA ALA A 265 23.04 -1.77 13.77
C ALA A 265 24.52 -1.83 13.36
N ASP A 266 25.41 -2.29 14.23
CA ASP A 266 26.83 -2.52 13.92
C ASP A 266 27.01 -3.57 12.82
N LYS A 267 26.27 -4.68 12.90
CA LYS A 267 26.25 -5.73 11.86
C LYS A 267 25.67 -5.18 10.54
N ALA A 268 24.60 -4.42 10.61
CA ALA A 268 23.98 -3.74 9.48
C ALA A 268 24.96 -2.77 8.79
N MET A 269 25.68 -1.96 9.57
CA MET A 269 26.68 -1.04 9.05
C MET A 269 27.90 -1.75 8.48
N ALA A 270 28.35 -2.85 9.10
CA ALA A 270 29.42 -3.68 8.55
C ALA A 270 29.01 -4.30 7.21
N TRP A 271 27.78 -4.82 7.11
CA TRP A 271 27.22 -5.34 5.87
C TRP A 271 27.10 -4.24 4.80
N TYR A 272 26.55 -3.07 5.15
CA TYR A 272 26.43 -1.93 4.24
C TYR A 272 27.79 -1.51 3.68
N ARG A 273 28.81 -1.38 4.54
CA ARG A 273 30.17 -0.98 4.15
C ARG A 273 30.96 -2.08 3.44
N SER A 274 30.55 -3.35 3.55
CA SER A 274 31.17 -4.46 2.80
C SER A 274 30.85 -4.42 1.30
N GLY A 275 29.88 -3.59 0.91
CA GLY A 275 29.52 -3.37 -0.49
C GLY A 275 30.57 -2.62 -1.31
N PRO A 276 30.29 -2.41 -2.60
CA PRO A 276 31.15 -1.60 -3.48
C PRO A 276 31.23 -0.13 -2.99
N PRO A 277 32.16 0.69 -3.51
CA PRO A 277 32.32 2.08 -3.07
C PRO A 277 30.99 2.84 -3.00
N GLY A 278 30.70 3.41 -1.83
CA GLY A 278 29.41 4.05 -1.53
C GLY A 278 28.34 3.11 -0.93
N GLY A 279 28.71 1.91 -0.51
CA GLY A 279 27.90 0.99 0.28
C GLY A 279 26.98 0.06 -0.52
N MET A 280 26.37 -0.92 0.14
CA MET A 280 25.35 -1.80 -0.45
C MET A 280 24.10 -1.00 -0.83
N THR A 281 23.49 -1.35 -1.96
CA THR A 281 22.17 -0.80 -2.32
C THR A 281 21.11 -1.57 -1.56
N ILE A 282 20.22 -0.84 -0.88
CA ILE A 282 19.11 -1.41 -0.10
C ILE A 282 17.82 -1.06 -0.84
N VAL A 283 17.04 -2.07 -1.21
CA VAL A 283 15.68 -1.91 -1.73
C VAL A 283 14.73 -2.20 -0.58
N PRO A 284 13.89 -1.23 -0.16
CA PRO A 284 12.92 -1.47 0.91
C PRO A 284 11.77 -2.33 0.38
N GLU A 285 11.54 -3.47 1.02
CA GLU A 285 10.48 -4.43 0.74
C GLU A 285 9.40 -4.43 1.84
N ALA A 286 9.68 -3.84 3.01
CA ALA A 286 8.70 -3.76 4.09
C ALA A 286 7.53 -2.82 3.73
N TYR A 287 6.32 -3.37 3.58
CA TYR A 287 5.08 -2.61 3.42
C TYR A 287 3.91 -3.30 4.15
N ARG A 288 2.82 -2.56 4.34
CA ARG A 288 1.59 -3.11 4.93
C ARG A 288 0.67 -3.64 3.83
N LEU A 289 0.25 -4.88 3.96
CA LEU A 289 -0.69 -5.52 3.04
C LEU A 289 -2.05 -4.80 3.03
N SER A 290 -2.46 -4.25 4.18
CA SER A 290 -3.70 -3.47 4.27
C SER A 290 -3.70 -2.28 3.31
N ASP A 291 -2.55 -1.65 3.09
CA ASP A 291 -2.46 -0.40 2.33
C ASP A 291 -2.72 -0.65 0.83
N GLU A 292 -2.53 -1.89 0.34
CA GLU A 292 -2.87 -2.27 -1.05
C GLU A 292 -4.38 -2.21 -1.35
N VAL A 293 -5.22 -2.31 -0.32
CA VAL A 293 -6.69 -2.30 -0.46
C VAL A 293 -7.31 -1.02 0.09
N GLY A 294 -6.50 0.05 0.24
CA GLY A 294 -6.92 1.33 0.81
C GLY A 294 -6.87 1.39 2.33
N GLY A 295 -6.19 0.44 2.98
CA GLY A 295 -6.02 0.37 4.44
C GLY A 295 -6.89 -0.71 5.09
N VAL A 296 -6.89 -0.75 6.42
CA VAL A 296 -7.49 -1.85 7.20
C VAL A 296 -9.01 -1.91 7.07
N TYR A 297 -9.66 -0.76 6.87
CA TYR A 297 -11.10 -0.61 6.67
C TYR A 297 -11.47 -0.44 5.18
N GLY A 298 -10.48 -0.39 4.30
CA GLY A 298 -10.65 -0.05 2.89
C GLY A 298 -10.48 1.45 2.62
N GLU A 299 -10.46 1.77 1.33
CA GLU A 299 -10.33 3.13 0.79
C GLU A 299 -11.42 4.06 1.34
N GLY A 300 -11.04 5.28 1.70
CA GLY A 300 -11.93 6.29 2.25
C GLY A 300 -12.28 6.15 3.73
N ALA A 301 -12.27 4.93 4.26
CA ALA A 301 -12.57 4.67 5.67
C ALA A 301 -11.32 4.59 6.56
N SER A 302 -10.22 4.08 6.00
CA SER A 302 -8.96 3.93 6.74
C SER A 302 -8.21 5.24 6.82
N PHE A 303 -7.52 5.49 7.94
CA PHE A 303 -6.70 6.68 8.10
C PHE A 303 -5.59 6.77 7.05
N VAL A 304 -5.05 5.64 6.58
CA VAL A 304 -4.06 5.64 5.49
C VAL A 304 -4.60 6.28 4.20
N SER A 305 -5.89 6.08 3.90
CA SER A 305 -6.55 6.59 2.68
C SER A 305 -7.30 7.90 2.87
N SER A 306 -7.65 8.27 4.10
CA SER A 306 -8.49 9.45 4.37
C SER A 306 -7.89 10.45 5.36
N GLY A 307 -6.70 10.16 5.90
CA GLY A 307 -6.03 11.00 6.88
C GLY A 307 -5.38 12.23 6.24
N ILE A 308 -4.78 13.08 7.08
CA ILE A 308 -4.14 14.35 6.69
C ILE A 308 -3.06 14.15 5.60
N ASN A 309 -2.34 13.02 5.67
CA ASN A 309 -1.27 12.68 4.73
C ASN A 309 -1.71 11.68 3.64
N ALA A 310 -3.02 11.45 3.50
CA ALA A 310 -3.53 10.57 2.45
C ALA A 310 -3.34 11.24 1.07
N LEU A 311 -2.90 10.44 0.10
CA LEU A 311 -2.76 10.89 -1.28
C LEU A 311 -4.16 11.04 -1.91
N LYS A 312 -4.69 12.28 -1.93
CA LYS A 312 -5.96 12.59 -2.58
C LYS A 312 -5.77 12.56 -4.11
N ALA A 313 -6.53 11.70 -4.79
CA ALA A 313 -6.54 11.70 -6.25
C ALA A 313 -7.26 12.95 -6.77
N SER A 314 -6.54 13.79 -7.49
CA SER A 314 -7.16 14.66 -8.49
C SER A 314 -7.39 13.83 -9.78
N PRO A 315 -8.47 14.08 -10.56
CA PRO A 315 -8.70 13.44 -11.85
C PRO A 315 -7.52 13.51 -12.84
N ASN A 316 -6.62 14.47 -12.64
CA ASN A 316 -5.41 14.68 -13.44
C ASN A 316 -4.12 14.22 -12.73
N SER A 317 -4.21 13.59 -11.56
CA SER A 317 -3.04 13.19 -10.78
C SER A 317 -2.67 11.72 -11.03
N ASP A 318 -1.39 11.48 -11.31
CA ASP A 318 -0.77 10.14 -11.45
C ASP A 318 -0.70 9.36 -10.12
N THR A 319 -1.43 9.79 -9.08
CA THR A 319 -1.31 9.31 -7.70
C THR A 319 -1.69 7.84 -7.50
N TYR A 320 -2.47 7.27 -8.43
CA TYR A 320 -2.85 5.85 -8.43
C TYR A 320 -2.25 5.07 -9.60
N ALA A 321 -1.33 5.66 -10.37
CA ALA A 321 -0.67 4.95 -11.45
C ALA A 321 0.15 3.81 -10.83
N SER A 322 -0.15 2.57 -11.23
CA SER A 322 0.69 1.45 -10.84
C SER A 322 2.09 1.69 -11.40
N ILE A 323 3.11 1.11 -10.77
CA ILE A 323 4.47 1.35 -11.26
C ILE A 323 4.65 0.92 -12.73
N ASP A 324 3.90 -0.09 -13.15
CA ASP A 324 3.86 -0.53 -14.54
C ASP A 324 3.31 0.57 -15.47
N ASP A 325 2.26 1.28 -15.06
CA ASP A 325 1.68 2.38 -15.85
C ASP A 325 2.64 3.57 -15.95
N VAL A 326 3.33 3.91 -14.85
CA VAL A 326 4.36 4.96 -14.85
C VAL A 326 5.51 4.58 -15.77
N ILE A 327 5.96 3.32 -15.75
CA ILE A 327 7.01 2.82 -16.65
C ILE A 327 6.54 2.87 -18.10
N GLU A 328 5.32 2.45 -18.40
CA GLU A 328 4.76 2.48 -19.75
C GLU A 328 4.68 3.92 -20.27
N TYR A 329 4.18 4.84 -19.47
CA TYR A 329 4.15 6.26 -19.79
C TYR A 329 5.55 6.82 -20.06
N LEU A 330 6.50 6.58 -19.14
CA LEU A 330 7.88 7.06 -19.28
C LEU A 330 8.58 6.42 -20.49
N ASP A 331 8.32 5.15 -20.80
CA ASP A 331 8.89 4.49 -21.97
C ASP A 331 8.32 5.07 -23.26
N LEU A 332 7.00 5.31 -23.33
CA LEU A 332 6.37 6.00 -24.47
C LEU A 332 6.98 7.39 -24.69
N MET A 333 7.15 8.17 -23.62
CA MET A 333 7.74 9.51 -23.69
C MET A 333 9.23 9.46 -24.08
N SER A 334 9.97 8.48 -23.55
CA SER A 334 11.35 8.20 -23.93
C SER A 334 11.48 7.87 -25.42
N GLN A 335 10.57 7.05 -25.97
CA GLN A 335 10.52 6.71 -27.40
C GLN A 335 10.21 7.93 -28.29
N LYS A 336 9.36 8.86 -27.82
CA LYS A 336 9.11 10.15 -28.48
C LYS A 336 10.34 11.09 -28.46
N GLY A 337 11.39 10.71 -27.74
CA GLY A 337 12.65 11.42 -27.67
C GLY A 337 12.82 12.32 -26.44
N ASP A 338 11.89 12.26 -25.48
CA ASP A 338 12.02 12.98 -24.20
C ASP A 338 13.16 12.40 -23.36
N PHE A 339 14.20 13.20 -23.17
CA PHE A 339 15.38 12.81 -22.40
C PHE A 339 15.15 12.85 -20.88
N LYS A 340 14.18 13.62 -20.38
CA LYS A 340 13.80 13.62 -18.95
C LYS A 340 13.14 12.30 -18.60
N ALA A 341 12.20 11.86 -19.42
CA ALA A 341 11.58 10.54 -19.29
C ALA A 341 12.62 9.40 -19.38
N SER A 342 13.52 9.44 -20.38
CA SER A 342 14.60 8.44 -20.48
C SER A 342 15.49 8.41 -19.23
N PHE A 343 15.87 9.57 -18.68
CA PHE A 343 16.68 9.65 -17.47
C PHE A 343 15.95 9.08 -16.24
N ASN A 344 14.69 9.48 -16.04
CA ASN A 344 13.87 8.99 -14.95
C ASN A 344 13.69 7.47 -15.03
N LEU A 345 13.41 6.93 -16.22
CA LEU A 345 13.31 5.50 -16.44
C LEU A 345 14.62 4.76 -16.12
N GLY A 346 15.76 5.34 -16.53
CA GLY A 346 17.08 4.85 -16.14
C GLY A 346 17.29 4.82 -14.61
N ARG A 347 16.87 5.87 -13.91
CA ARG A 347 16.92 5.96 -12.44
C ARG A 347 16.07 4.88 -11.78
N LEU A 348 14.81 4.71 -12.22
CA LEU A 348 13.89 3.70 -11.69
C LEU A 348 14.47 2.28 -11.80
N TYR A 349 15.01 1.92 -12.97
CA TYR A 349 15.65 0.61 -13.14
C TYR A 349 16.97 0.46 -12.36
N TYR A 350 17.71 1.54 -12.14
CA TYR A 350 18.98 1.50 -11.41
C TYR A 350 18.81 1.34 -9.90
N GLU A 351 17.84 2.05 -9.33
CA GLU A 351 17.54 2.02 -7.90
C GLU A 351 16.68 0.80 -7.55
N GLY A 352 15.72 0.47 -8.42
CA GLY A 352 14.67 -0.50 -8.12
C GLY A 352 13.65 0.05 -7.12
N GLN A 353 12.48 -0.55 -7.08
CA GLN A 353 11.43 -0.22 -6.11
C GLN A 353 10.47 -1.40 -6.00
N ARG A 354 9.51 -1.31 -5.08
CA ARG A 354 8.47 -2.32 -4.93
C ARG A 354 7.77 -2.61 -6.27
N GLY A 355 7.72 -3.88 -6.65
CA GLY A 355 7.15 -4.33 -7.92
C GLY A 355 8.08 -4.19 -9.14
N LEU A 356 9.20 -3.47 -9.03
CA LEU A 356 10.20 -3.29 -10.08
C LEU A 356 11.58 -3.79 -9.64
N GLU A 357 11.96 -4.95 -10.16
CA GLU A 357 13.31 -5.47 -9.94
C GLU A 357 14.37 -4.55 -10.55
N ARG A 358 15.48 -4.41 -9.83
CA ARG A 358 16.63 -3.62 -10.25
C ARG A 358 17.25 -4.21 -11.52
N ASN A 359 17.30 -3.43 -12.60
CA ASN A 359 17.91 -3.80 -13.87
C ASN A 359 18.98 -2.80 -14.29
N VAL A 360 20.20 -3.05 -13.84
CA VAL A 360 21.36 -2.16 -14.03
C VAL A 360 21.76 -2.04 -15.50
N ASP A 361 21.64 -3.11 -16.29
CA ASP A 361 21.98 -3.09 -17.70
C ASP A 361 21.03 -2.21 -18.52
N LEU A 362 19.73 -2.32 -18.23
CA LEU A 362 18.71 -1.50 -18.87
C LEU A 362 18.83 -0.04 -18.46
N ALA A 363 19.06 0.23 -17.17
CA ALA A 363 19.35 1.57 -16.67
C ALA A 363 20.53 2.22 -17.41
N ARG A 364 21.63 1.48 -17.59
CA ARG A 364 22.81 1.95 -18.33
C ARG A 364 22.45 2.36 -19.75
N ARG A 365 21.61 1.58 -20.45
CA ARG A 365 21.19 1.90 -21.83
C ARG A 365 20.44 3.23 -21.88
N TYR A 366 19.50 3.45 -20.96
CA TYR A 366 18.77 4.72 -20.90
C TYR A 366 19.69 5.90 -20.57
N PHE A 367 20.58 5.77 -19.59
CA PHE A 367 21.55 6.82 -19.27
C PHE A 367 22.49 7.12 -20.46
N LEU A 368 23.01 6.10 -21.13
CA LEU A 368 23.83 6.27 -22.34
C LEU A 368 23.03 6.95 -23.45
N GLY A 369 21.78 6.56 -23.67
CA GLY A 369 20.88 7.21 -24.62
C GLY A 369 20.75 8.72 -24.38
N VAL A 370 20.58 9.13 -23.11
CA VAL A 370 20.56 10.56 -22.73
C VAL A 370 21.91 11.23 -22.98
N THR A 371 23.01 10.66 -22.49
CA THR A 371 24.34 11.28 -22.63
C THR A 371 24.79 11.43 -24.09
N THR A 372 24.43 10.49 -24.97
CA THR A 372 24.77 10.56 -26.40
C THR A 372 24.04 11.67 -27.15
N LYS A 373 22.90 12.17 -26.63
CA LYS A 373 22.21 13.34 -27.17
C LYS A 373 22.98 14.65 -26.92
N TYR A 374 23.87 14.68 -25.93
CA TYR A 374 24.67 15.87 -25.59
C TYR A 374 26.15 15.72 -25.96
N TRP A 375 26.78 14.57 -25.67
CA TRP A 375 28.17 14.29 -26.01
C TRP A 375 28.29 13.34 -27.20
N ARG A 376 29.10 13.70 -28.19
CA ARG A 376 29.41 12.82 -29.33
C ARG A 376 30.13 11.56 -28.86
N ALA A 377 29.64 10.39 -29.27
CA ALA A 377 30.19 9.09 -28.87
C ALA A 377 31.66 8.87 -29.28
N LYS A 378 32.11 9.45 -30.42
CA LYS A 378 33.50 9.31 -30.91
C LYS A 378 34.50 10.19 -30.15
N ASP A 379 34.19 11.47 -29.96
CA ASP A 379 35.17 12.46 -29.49
C ASP A 379 34.88 13.00 -28.08
N GLY A 380 33.71 12.71 -27.51
CA GLY A 380 33.28 13.19 -26.19
C GLY A 380 33.06 14.70 -26.09
N ARG A 381 33.06 15.42 -27.21
CA ARG A 381 32.76 16.86 -27.29
C ARG A 381 31.25 17.10 -27.21
N SER A 382 30.86 18.22 -26.61
CA SER A 382 29.47 18.68 -26.59
C SER A 382 28.98 18.95 -28.02
N ILE A 383 27.69 18.72 -28.25
CA ILE A 383 27.01 19.05 -29.50
C ILE A 383 26.55 20.50 -29.43
N ASP A 384 26.90 21.30 -30.45
CA ASP A 384 26.48 22.70 -30.55
C ASP A 384 24.98 22.78 -30.88
N GLY A 385 24.23 23.64 -30.18
CA GLY A 385 22.77 23.78 -30.36
C GLY A 385 21.92 22.75 -29.61
N ALA A 386 22.40 22.23 -28.47
CA ALA A 386 21.64 21.32 -27.61
C ALA A 386 20.31 21.94 -27.12
N LYS A 387 19.30 21.09 -26.94
CA LYS A 387 18.02 21.51 -26.33
C LYS A 387 18.25 22.08 -24.93
N PRO A 388 17.49 23.11 -24.50
CA PRO A 388 17.57 23.62 -23.13
C PRO A 388 17.40 22.51 -22.09
N GLN A 389 18.10 22.60 -20.95
CA GLN A 389 18.10 21.63 -19.84
C GLN A 389 18.73 20.27 -20.14
N LEU A 390 19.00 19.93 -21.41
CA LEU A 390 19.63 18.67 -21.78
C LEU A 390 21.01 18.53 -21.14
N GLU A 391 21.78 19.62 -21.04
CA GLU A 391 23.09 19.64 -20.40
C GLU A 391 23.01 19.26 -18.91
N LYS A 392 21.99 19.72 -18.19
CA LYS A 392 21.77 19.38 -16.76
C LYS A 392 21.42 17.90 -16.61
N ILE A 393 20.44 17.41 -17.38
CA ILE A 393 19.99 16.01 -17.30
C ILE A 393 21.08 15.04 -17.79
N ALA A 394 21.81 15.39 -18.86
CA ALA A 394 22.96 14.62 -19.32
C ALA A 394 24.06 14.56 -18.26
N SER A 395 24.28 15.63 -17.50
CA SER A 395 25.23 15.66 -16.39
C SER A 395 24.81 14.76 -15.22
N LYS A 396 23.52 14.74 -14.87
CA LYS A 396 22.97 13.76 -13.91
C LYS A 396 23.17 12.32 -14.39
N ALA A 397 22.84 12.04 -15.66
CA ALA A 397 23.04 10.73 -16.27
C ALA A 397 24.52 10.31 -16.27
N ALA A 398 25.44 11.26 -16.52
CA ALA A 398 26.88 11.03 -16.42
C ALA A 398 27.31 10.69 -14.99
N GLY A 399 26.71 11.30 -13.97
CA GLY A 399 26.93 10.95 -12.56
C GLY A 399 26.51 9.52 -12.22
N TYR A 400 25.39 9.04 -12.75
CA TYR A 400 24.98 7.63 -12.61
C TYR A 400 25.91 6.68 -13.35
N ILE A 401 26.29 6.99 -14.59
CA ILE A 401 27.25 6.17 -15.34
C ILE A 401 28.60 6.11 -14.61
N GLY A 402 29.11 7.25 -14.13
CA GLY A 402 30.33 7.32 -13.33
C GLY A 402 30.24 6.43 -12.07
N ARG A 403 29.10 6.46 -11.38
CA ARG A 403 28.82 5.60 -10.23
C ARG A 403 28.81 4.11 -10.61
N MET A 404 28.23 3.74 -11.74
CA MET A 404 28.23 2.35 -12.25
C MET A 404 29.66 1.85 -12.48
N TRP A 405 30.52 2.65 -13.11
CA TRP A 405 31.93 2.30 -13.34
C TRP A 405 32.75 2.27 -12.05
N LEU A 406 32.48 3.18 -11.11
CA LEU A 406 33.11 3.21 -9.79
C LEU A 406 32.79 1.95 -8.98
N ARG A 407 31.54 1.46 -9.08
CA ARG A 407 31.04 0.32 -8.30
C ARG A 407 31.20 -1.03 -9.00
N GLY A 408 31.38 -1.05 -10.33
CA GLY A 408 31.38 -2.28 -11.11
C GLY A 408 29.99 -2.89 -11.28
N GLU A 409 28.95 -2.06 -11.35
CA GLU A 409 27.56 -2.52 -11.47
C GLU A 409 27.13 -2.55 -12.95
N GLY A 410 26.87 -3.75 -13.49
CA GLY A 410 26.55 -3.96 -14.92
C GLY A 410 27.75 -3.75 -15.87
N VAL A 411 28.91 -3.38 -15.33
CA VAL A 411 30.19 -3.18 -16.04
C VAL A 411 31.34 -3.68 -15.17
N ALA A 412 32.47 -4.03 -15.78
CA ALA A 412 33.70 -4.22 -15.02
C ALA A 412 34.13 -2.90 -14.38
N GLN A 413 34.56 -2.95 -13.12
CA GLN A 413 34.97 -1.75 -12.37
C GLN A 413 36.17 -1.08 -13.06
N ASP A 414 36.04 0.23 -13.35
CA ASP A 414 37.11 1.04 -13.92
C ASP A 414 37.07 2.47 -13.37
N PHE A 415 37.99 2.74 -12.45
CA PHE A 415 38.10 4.05 -11.81
C PHE A 415 38.51 5.17 -12.77
N LYS A 416 39.29 4.90 -13.82
CA LYS A 416 39.70 5.94 -14.77
C LYS A 416 38.51 6.40 -15.62
N THR A 417 37.69 5.45 -16.04
CA THR A 417 36.46 5.75 -16.78
C THR A 417 35.43 6.43 -15.86
N ALA A 418 35.30 5.99 -14.62
CA ALA A 418 34.46 6.66 -13.61
C ALA A 418 34.87 8.14 -13.43
N GLN A 419 36.16 8.41 -13.26
CA GLN A 419 36.68 9.78 -13.13
C GLN A 419 36.27 10.67 -14.31
N LYS A 420 36.46 10.17 -15.55
CA LYS A 420 36.10 10.93 -16.76
C LYS A 420 34.62 11.27 -16.82
N TRP A 421 33.75 10.36 -16.38
CA TRP A 421 32.31 10.61 -16.35
C TRP A 421 31.91 11.60 -15.26
N PHE A 422 32.51 11.50 -14.06
CA PHE A 422 32.29 12.50 -13.00
C PHE A 422 32.79 13.89 -13.42
N GLU A 423 33.96 13.99 -14.06
CA GLU A 423 34.46 15.26 -14.59
C GLU A 423 33.54 15.87 -15.65
N ARG A 424 32.79 15.05 -16.41
CA ARG A 424 31.76 15.55 -17.32
C ARG A 424 30.54 16.10 -16.58
N GLY A 425 30.06 15.40 -15.56
CA GLY A 425 28.91 15.85 -14.76
C GLY A 425 29.20 17.13 -13.97
N ILE A 426 30.41 17.26 -13.42
CA ILE A 426 30.84 18.43 -12.63
C ILE A 426 30.83 19.72 -13.46
N LYS A 427 31.04 19.66 -14.79
CA LYS A 427 31.03 20.85 -15.66
C LYS A 427 29.70 21.63 -15.60
N HIS A 428 28.60 20.95 -15.29
CA HIS A 428 27.28 21.57 -15.12
C HIS A 428 26.76 21.42 -13.69
N GLY A 429 27.64 21.17 -12.72
CA GLY A 429 27.32 21.21 -11.29
C GLY A 429 26.67 19.95 -10.71
N ASP A 430 26.68 18.80 -11.39
CA ASP A 430 26.00 17.60 -10.87
C ASP A 430 26.51 17.16 -9.48
N PRO A 431 25.66 17.15 -8.43
CA PRO A 431 26.09 16.85 -7.07
C PRO A 431 26.55 15.39 -6.91
N GLN A 432 25.91 14.44 -7.58
CA GLN A 432 26.32 13.03 -7.53
C GLN A 432 27.73 12.83 -8.08
N SER A 433 28.11 13.55 -9.14
CA SER A 433 29.45 13.53 -9.71
C SER A 433 30.48 14.18 -8.80
N GLN A 434 30.14 15.31 -8.17
CA GLN A 434 31.00 15.97 -7.18
C GLN A 434 31.27 15.03 -6.00
N TRP A 435 30.23 14.44 -5.43
CA TRP A 435 30.35 13.45 -4.36
C TRP A 435 31.15 12.22 -4.79
N GLY A 436 30.86 11.66 -5.97
CA GLY A 436 31.55 10.47 -6.50
C GLY A 436 33.05 10.71 -6.68
N LEU A 437 33.44 11.87 -7.24
CA LEU A 437 34.84 12.25 -7.37
C LEU A 437 35.48 12.57 -6.01
N GLY A 438 34.74 13.18 -5.09
CA GLY A 438 35.17 13.39 -3.70
C GLY A 438 35.51 12.08 -3.00
N LEU A 439 34.67 11.05 -3.18
CA LEU A 439 34.89 9.70 -2.65
C LEU A 439 36.16 9.06 -3.24
N MET A 440 36.41 9.27 -4.54
CA MET A 440 37.65 8.82 -5.17
C MET A 440 38.88 9.48 -4.57
N TYR A 441 38.87 10.79 -4.31
CA TYR A 441 39.98 11.49 -3.65
C TYR A 441 40.13 11.13 -2.17
N LEU A 442 39.04 10.83 -1.46
CA LEU A 442 39.06 10.46 -0.05
C LEU A 442 39.75 9.10 0.17
N HIS A 443 39.39 8.09 -0.63
CA HIS A 443 39.90 6.73 -0.49
C HIS A 443 41.05 6.37 -1.44
N GLY A 444 41.34 7.23 -2.44
CA GLY A 444 42.39 6.98 -3.43
C GLY A 444 41.98 6.00 -4.54
N TYR A 445 40.70 5.98 -4.94
CA TYR A 445 40.22 5.12 -6.03
C TYR A 445 40.66 5.68 -7.38
N GLY A 446 41.67 5.06 -8.01
CA GLY A 446 42.20 5.49 -9.32
C GLY A 446 42.93 6.84 -9.32
N VAL A 447 42.95 7.55 -8.20
CA VAL A 447 43.60 8.85 -7.99
C VAL A 447 44.44 8.82 -6.70
N ARG A 448 45.38 9.75 -6.55
CA ARG A 448 46.11 9.91 -5.29
C ARG A 448 45.19 10.48 -4.22
N LYS A 449 45.20 9.88 -3.02
CA LYS A 449 44.42 10.36 -1.86
C LYS A 449 44.69 11.84 -1.59
N ASN A 450 43.62 12.64 -1.50
CA ASN A 450 43.65 14.07 -1.23
C ASN A 450 42.39 14.49 -0.46
N VAL A 451 42.49 14.55 0.87
CA VAL A 451 41.35 14.87 1.76
C VAL A 451 40.85 16.31 1.59
N PRO A 452 41.71 17.35 1.51
CA PRO A 452 41.24 18.72 1.26
C PRO A 452 40.41 18.86 -0.02
N LYS A 453 40.86 18.24 -1.12
CA LYS A 453 40.10 18.26 -2.37
C LYS A 453 38.78 17.49 -2.28
N ALA A 454 38.76 16.38 -1.52
CA ALA A 454 37.52 15.65 -1.25
C ALA A 454 36.54 16.52 -0.46
N PHE A 455 37.01 17.25 0.55
CA PHE A 455 36.21 18.16 1.35
C PHE A 455 35.56 19.27 0.51
N GLU A 456 36.33 19.92 -0.38
CA GLU A 456 35.79 20.94 -1.30
C GLU A 456 34.68 20.39 -2.21
N LEU A 457 34.89 19.18 -2.75
CA LEU A 457 33.90 18.52 -3.60
C LEU A 457 32.65 18.09 -2.83
N PHE A 458 32.80 17.56 -1.61
CA PHE A 458 31.66 17.23 -0.76
C PHE A 458 30.89 18.47 -0.35
N LYS A 459 31.57 19.58 -0.03
CA LYS A 459 30.93 20.86 0.29
C LYS A 459 30.09 21.36 -0.89
N ALA A 460 30.65 21.41 -2.09
CA ALA A 460 29.90 21.81 -3.29
C ALA A 460 28.67 20.92 -3.57
N SER A 461 28.73 19.64 -3.21
CA SER A 461 27.61 18.71 -3.35
C SER A 461 26.58 18.86 -2.23
N ALA A 462 27.02 19.14 -1.00
CA ALA A 462 26.17 19.36 0.16
C ALA A 462 25.39 20.69 0.07
N ASP A 463 26.01 21.72 -0.50
CA ASP A 463 25.34 23.01 -0.78
C ASP A 463 24.15 22.85 -1.78
N GLN A 464 24.00 21.68 -2.41
CA GLN A 464 22.87 21.27 -3.26
C GLN A 464 21.98 20.20 -2.60
N ASP A 465 22.01 20.11 -1.27
CA ASP A 465 21.22 19.20 -0.44
C ASP A 465 21.45 17.69 -0.69
N PHE A 466 22.60 17.31 -1.26
CA PHE A 466 22.90 15.90 -1.51
C PHE A 466 23.20 15.14 -0.22
N SER A 467 22.28 14.24 0.16
CA SER A 467 22.30 13.53 1.45
C SER A 467 23.59 12.75 1.73
N LEU A 468 24.18 12.08 0.74
CA LEU A 468 25.43 11.33 0.91
C LEU A 468 26.65 12.24 1.10
N ALA A 469 26.61 13.47 0.57
CA ALA A 469 27.66 14.45 0.80
C ALA A 469 27.58 15.04 2.21
N HIS A 470 26.37 15.30 2.72
CA HIS A 470 26.16 15.65 4.13
C HIS A 470 26.76 14.59 5.07
N VAL A 471 26.54 13.30 4.82
CA VAL A 471 27.16 12.23 5.63
C VAL A 471 28.68 12.28 5.56
N ALA A 472 29.25 12.42 4.35
CA ALA A 472 30.70 12.45 4.18
C ALA A 472 31.35 13.65 4.90
N LEU A 473 30.75 14.84 4.83
CA LEU A 473 31.21 16.02 5.56
C LEU A 473 31.05 15.84 7.07
N GLY A 474 29.91 15.33 7.53
CA GLY A 474 29.68 15.06 8.94
C GLY A 474 30.71 14.09 9.51
N ALA A 475 31.06 13.03 8.77
CA ALA A 475 32.11 12.10 9.15
C ALA A 475 33.51 12.76 9.17
N LEU A 476 33.84 13.62 8.20
CA LEU A 476 35.10 14.36 8.18
C LEU A 476 35.26 15.36 9.34
N HIS A 477 34.17 15.99 9.77
CA HIS A 477 34.17 16.85 10.96
C HIS A 477 34.24 16.04 12.25
N LEU A 478 33.54 14.90 12.31
CA LEU A 478 33.60 13.98 13.44
C LEU A 478 35.02 13.43 13.66
N ASP A 479 35.74 13.11 12.58
CA ASP A 479 37.13 12.63 12.63
C ASP A 479 38.13 13.68 13.14
N GLN A 480 37.84 14.98 13.00
CA GLN A 480 38.68 16.07 13.51
C GLN A 480 38.54 16.23 15.03
N GLY A 481 37.35 15.97 15.57
CA GLY A 481 37.09 15.83 17.01
C GLY A 481 37.12 17.12 17.84
N GLN A 482 37.16 18.31 17.23
CA GLN A 482 37.05 19.57 18.00
C GLN A 482 35.60 19.79 18.48
N PRO A 483 35.38 20.43 19.65
CA PRO A 483 34.02 20.68 20.16
C PRO A 483 33.10 21.42 19.19
N ASP A 484 33.64 22.38 18.43
CA ASP A 484 32.89 23.12 17.41
C ASP A 484 32.56 22.25 16.19
N ASP A 485 33.48 21.37 15.78
CA ASP A 485 33.27 20.41 14.70
C ASP A 485 32.18 19.38 15.02
N LEU A 486 32.03 18.98 16.29
CA LEU A 486 30.99 18.04 16.70
C LEU A 486 29.57 18.60 16.48
N LYS A 487 29.39 19.90 16.68
CA LYS A 487 28.10 20.58 16.42
C LYS A 487 27.82 20.63 14.92
N VAL A 488 28.84 20.97 14.12
CA VAL A 488 28.75 20.99 12.66
C VAL A 488 28.44 19.59 12.12
N ALA A 489 29.13 18.55 12.60
CA ALA A 489 28.87 17.16 12.25
C ALA A 489 27.43 16.74 12.55
N SER A 490 26.92 17.10 13.75
CA SER A 490 25.54 16.82 14.13
C SER A 490 24.54 17.47 13.17
N SER A 491 24.75 18.74 12.80
CA SER A 491 23.86 19.43 11.84
C SER A 491 23.85 18.78 10.46
N TYR A 492 25.01 18.33 9.97
CA TYR A 492 25.09 17.62 8.69
C TYR A 492 24.38 16.25 8.75
N PHE A 493 24.53 15.50 9.84
CA PHE A 493 23.80 14.24 10.00
C PHE A 493 22.30 14.47 10.11
N GLU A 494 21.84 15.48 10.83
CA GLU A 494 20.41 15.83 10.91
C GLU A 494 19.84 16.24 9.55
N ALA A 495 20.58 17.01 8.74
CA ALA A 495 20.20 17.33 7.37
C ALA A 495 20.12 16.07 6.49
N ALA A 496 21.07 15.13 6.63
CA ALA A 496 21.06 13.86 5.89
C ALA A 496 19.91 12.91 6.30
N ILE A 497 19.42 13.00 7.54
CA ILE A 497 18.31 12.18 8.04
C ILE A 497 16.97 12.57 7.42
N ARG A 498 16.79 13.84 7.01
CA ARG A 498 15.60 14.26 6.25
C ARG A 498 15.39 13.42 4.99
N TRP A 499 16.48 12.96 4.40
CA TRP A 499 16.52 12.07 3.24
C TRP A 499 16.72 10.59 3.60
N TYR A 500 16.44 10.22 4.86
CA TYR A 500 16.49 8.85 5.37
C TYR A 500 17.84 8.13 5.16
N SER A 501 18.95 8.85 5.29
CA SER A 501 20.29 8.26 5.19
C SER A 501 20.59 7.32 6.36
N LEU A 502 20.87 6.05 6.04
CA LEU A 502 21.18 4.98 7.01
C LEU A 502 22.43 5.31 7.83
N GLU A 503 23.51 5.73 7.17
CA GLU A 503 24.79 6.04 7.84
C GLU A 503 24.67 7.25 8.77
N ALA A 504 23.90 8.27 8.38
CA ALA A 504 23.67 9.45 9.20
C ALA A 504 22.97 9.08 10.51
N GLN A 505 21.92 8.26 10.44
CA GLN A 505 21.21 7.78 11.63
C GLN A 505 22.15 7.00 12.55
N TYR A 506 23.03 6.16 11.99
CA TYR A 506 24.00 5.40 12.78
C TYR A 506 25.02 6.31 13.48
N TYR A 507 25.66 7.25 12.77
CA TYR A 507 26.62 8.18 13.39
C TYR A 507 25.96 9.02 14.48
N LEU A 508 24.75 9.52 14.21
CA LEU A 508 24.00 10.30 15.17
C LEU A 508 23.65 9.47 16.42
N ALA A 509 23.30 8.20 16.25
CA ALA A 509 23.07 7.25 17.33
C ALA A 509 24.32 7.01 18.17
N GLU A 510 25.49 6.77 17.55
CA GLU A 510 26.76 6.61 18.25
C GLU A 510 27.12 7.84 19.07
N MET A 511 26.97 9.03 18.49
CA MET A 511 27.21 10.31 19.19
C MET A 511 26.32 10.45 20.43
N ILE A 512 25.01 10.15 20.33
CA ILE A 512 24.09 10.20 21.49
C ILE A 512 24.45 9.14 22.52
N HIS A 513 24.69 7.92 22.07
CA HIS A 513 24.93 6.79 22.95
C HIS A 513 26.17 6.99 23.82
N HIS A 514 27.22 7.58 23.24
CA HIS A 514 28.47 7.90 23.91
C HIS A 514 28.50 9.27 24.59
N GLY A 515 27.50 10.13 24.36
CA GLY A 515 27.46 11.49 24.91
C GLY A 515 28.47 12.44 24.26
N VAL A 516 28.77 12.25 22.97
CA VAL A 516 29.70 13.08 22.20
C VAL A 516 28.92 14.25 21.58
N GLY A 517 29.28 15.47 21.95
CA GLY A 517 28.65 16.70 21.46
C GLY A 517 27.30 17.06 22.10
N ARG A 518 26.69 16.14 22.86
CA ARG A 518 25.43 16.33 23.62
C ARG A 518 25.28 15.31 24.74
N ASP A 519 24.32 15.53 25.62
CA ASP A 519 24.02 14.61 26.72
C ASP A 519 23.49 13.25 26.23
N LYS A 520 23.91 12.19 26.95
CA LYS A 520 23.51 10.82 26.66
C LYS A 520 22.02 10.62 26.89
N THR A 521 21.29 10.30 25.81
CA THR A 521 19.86 9.99 25.87
C THR A 521 19.59 8.62 25.25
N CYS A 522 19.28 7.64 26.10
CA CYS A 522 19.08 6.26 25.65
C CYS A 522 17.92 6.12 24.65
N GLY A 523 16.78 6.78 24.91
CA GLY A 523 15.58 6.62 24.07
C GLY A 523 15.81 7.03 22.62
N VAL A 524 16.45 8.19 22.42
CA VAL A 524 16.71 8.73 21.07
C VAL A 524 17.77 7.89 20.34
N ALA A 525 18.87 7.52 21.02
CA ALA A 525 19.89 6.65 20.43
C ALA A 525 19.30 5.29 20.01
N MET A 526 18.49 4.69 20.88
CA MET A 526 17.82 3.41 20.64
C MET A 526 16.89 3.50 19.42
N GLN A 527 16.12 4.58 19.26
CA GLN A 527 15.25 4.75 18.09
C GLN A 527 16.04 4.86 16.79
N TYR A 528 17.18 5.57 16.76
CA TYR A 528 18.03 5.62 15.58
C TYR A 528 18.65 4.25 15.26
N TYR A 529 19.16 3.51 16.25
CA TYR A 529 19.65 2.16 16.02
C TYR A 529 18.54 1.22 15.53
N LYS A 530 17.31 1.34 16.06
CA LYS A 530 16.14 0.60 15.57
C LYS A 530 15.91 0.88 14.09
N ASN A 531 15.89 2.15 13.67
CA ASN A 531 15.69 2.52 12.27
C ASN A 531 16.77 1.92 11.34
N VAL A 532 18.04 1.96 11.75
CA VAL A 532 19.17 1.36 11.00
C VAL A 532 19.01 -0.16 10.90
N ALA A 533 18.65 -0.81 12.00
CA ALA A 533 18.41 -2.25 12.04
C ALA A 533 17.23 -2.66 11.14
N GLU A 534 16.10 -1.96 11.26
CA GLU A 534 14.89 -2.26 10.48
C GLU A 534 15.09 -2.06 8.98
N ARG A 535 15.81 -1.00 8.57
CA ARG A 535 16.06 -0.69 7.16
C ARG A 535 17.07 -1.63 6.51
N SER A 536 17.86 -2.36 7.29
CA SER A 536 18.81 -3.36 6.77
C SER A 536 18.12 -4.70 6.48
N GLU A 537 16.96 -4.64 5.83
CA GLU A 537 16.02 -5.74 5.63
C GLU A 537 16.69 -7.00 5.07
N PRO A 538 17.55 -6.93 4.02
CA PRO A 538 18.17 -8.13 3.45
C PRO A 538 19.07 -8.91 4.43
N LEU A 539 19.53 -8.27 5.51
CA LEU A 539 20.35 -8.90 6.54
C LEU A 539 19.51 -9.52 7.66
N VAL A 540 18.43 -8.85 8.06
CA VAL A 540 17.71 -9.20 9.30
C VAL A 540 16.38 -9.90 9.07
N SER A 541 15.67 -9.63 7.98
CA SER A 541 14.29 -10.09 7.77
C SER A 541 14.12 -10.82 6.44
N SER A 542 13.01 -11.57 6.31
CA SER A 542 12.61 -12.31 5.11
C SER A 542 11.44 -11.62 4.40
N TRP A 543 11.50 -10.29 4.25
CA TRP A 543 10.42 -9.52 3.62
C TRP A 543 10.20 -9.92 2.17
N THR A 544 11.28 -10.14 1.42
CA THR A 544 11.20 -10.54 0.01
C THR A 544 10.49 -11.88 -0.14
N GLU A 545 10.84 -12.87 0.68
CA GLU A 545 10.20 -14.18 0.67
C GLU A 545 8.73 -14.11 1.11
N ALA A 546 8.42 -13.33 2.15
CA ALA A 546 7.06 -13.14 2.64
C ALA A 546 6.14 -12.50 1.58
N ASN A 547 6.62 -11.43 0.95
CA ASN A 547 5.89 -10.71 -0.09
C ASN A 547 5.70 -11.60 -1.32
N GLN A 548 6.73 -12.35 -1.72
CA GLN A 548 6.63 -13.30 -2.83
C GLN A 548 5.60 -14.39 -2.54
N ALA A 549 5.62 -14.99 -1.34
CA ALA A 549 4.63 -15.99 -0.95
C ALA A 549 3.19 -15.43 -0.94
N TYR A 550 3.03 -14.17 -0.53
CA TYR A 550 1.73 -13.49 -0.56
C TYR A 550 1.25 -13.24 -1.99
N GLU A 551 2.12 -12.76 -2.87
CA GLU A 551 1.83 -12.56 -4.30
C GLU A 551 1.48 -13.87 -5.01
N ASP A 552 2.14 -14.98 -4.62
CA ASP A 552 1.88 -16.34 -5.12
C ASP A 552 0.57 -16.92 -4.57
N GLY A 553 -0.02 -16.31 -3.55
CA GLY A 553 -1.25 -16.74 -2.90
C GLY A 553 -1.08 -17.83 -1.83
N ASP A 554 0.16 -18.21 -1.47
CA ASP A 554 0.44 -19.05 -0.30
C ASP A 554 0.42 -18.19 0.98
N LEU A 555 -0.81 -17.90 1.43
CA LEU A 555 -1.05 -17.07 2.61
C LEU A 555 -0.51 -17.70 3.90
N GLU A 556 -0.37 -19.02 3.97
CA GLU A 556 0.19 -19.70 5.15
C GLU A 556 1.69 -19.45 5.22
N LEU A 557 2.43 -19.63 4.11
CA LEU A 557 3.86 -19.35 4.07
C LEU A 557 4.15 -17.87 4.33
N ALA A 558 3.42 -16.97 3.66
CA ALA A 558 3.54 -15.54 3.89
C ALA A 558 3.32 -15.17 5.36
N PHE A 559 2.31 -15.77 6.00
CA PHE A 559 2.05 -15.60 7.42
C PHE A 559 3.23 -16.04 8.30
N LEU A 560 3.86 -17.19 8.01
CA LEU A 560 5.03 -17.66 8.77
C LEU A 560 6.16 -16.64 8.76
N ASP A 561 6.50 -16.10 7.59
CA ASP A 561 7.58 -15.12 7.46
C ASP A 561 7.21 -13.76 8.07
N TYR A 562 5.97 -13.28 7.87
CA TYR A 562 5.52 -12.05 8.52
C TYR A 562 5.51 -12.17 10.05
N VAL A 563 5.14 -13.31 10.62
CA VAL A 563 5.19 -13.54 12.08
C VAL A 563 6.62 -13.42 12.61
N MET A 564 7.61 -13.92 11.87
CA MET A 564 9.02 -13.76 12.24
C MET A 564 9.47 -12.30 12.25
N ALA A 565 9.10 -11.53 11.22
CA ALA A 565 9.38 -10.09 11.18
C ALA A 565 8.59 -9.34 12.28
N ALA A 566 7.36 -9.75 12.57
CA ALA A 566 6.53 -9.13 13.60
C ALA A 566 7.11 -9.32 15.01
N GLU A 567 7.66 -10.49 15.33
CA GLU A 567 8.38 -10.74 16.58
C GLU A 567 9.70 -9.96 16.70
N GLN A 568 10.38 -9.70 15.57
CA GLN A 568 11.56 -8.83 15.54
C GLN A 568 11.24 -7.36 15.85
N GLY A 569 9.95 -6.97 15.80
CA GLY A 569 9.49 -5.64 16.19
C GLY A 569 8.99 -4.77 15.04
N TYR A 570 9.04 -5.26 13.79
CA TYR A 570 8.54 -4.51 12.63
C TYR A 570 7.04 -4.25 12.75
N GLU A 571 6.65 -2.98 12.88
CA GLU A 571 5.24 -2.58 12.94
C GLU A 571 4.46 -3.03 11.69
N LYS A 572 5.02 -2.81 10.49
CA LYS A 572 4.40 -3.23 9.23
C LYS A 572 4.08 -4.73 9.20
N ALA A 573 4.97 -5.56 9.74
CA ALA A 573 4.75 -7.00 9.81
C ALA A 573 3.69 -7.35 10.86
N GLN A 574 3.67 -6.66 12.00
CA GLN A 574 2.61 -6.83 13.01
C GLN A 574 1.23 -6.52 12.42
N ASN A 575 1.11 -5.44 11.65
CA ASN A 575 -0.10 -5.14 10.88
C ASN A 575 -0.45 -6.27 9.89
N ASN A 576 0.51 -6.74 9.08
CA ASN A 576 0.28 -7.81 8.09
C ASN A 576 -0.22 -9.10 8.74
N VAL A 577 0.41 -9.52 9.83
CA VAL A 577 0.00 -10.71 10.59
C VAL A 577 -1.42 -10.54 11.10
N ALA A 578 -1.73 -9.39 11.71
CA ALA A 578 -3.08 -9.12 12.23
C ALA A 578 -4.12 -9.11 11.10
N PHE A 579 -3.81 -8.47 9.97
CA PHE A 579 -4.66 -8.39 8.78
C PHE A 579 -4.94 -9.75 8.12
N LEU A 580 -3.95 -10.66 8.09
CA LEU A 580 -4.13 -12.02 7.59
C LEU A 580 -5.02 -12.85 8.53
N LEU A 581 -4.83 -12.73 9.85
CA LEU A 581 -5.61 -13.45 10.85
C LEU A 581 -7.04 -12.90 11.02
N ASP A 582 -7.28 -11.62 10.72
CA ASP A 582 -8.53 -10.92 11.04
C ASP A 582 -9.78 -11.61 10.45
N PRO A 583 -10.71 -12.14 11.28
CA PRO A 583 -11.86 -12.89 10.80
C PRO A 583 -12.90 -12.02 10.07
N THR A 584 -12.97 -10.72 10.37
CA THR A 584 -14.07 -9.84 9.95
C THR A 584 -13.60 -8.77 8.98
N ARG A 585 -13.77 -9.00 7.68
CA ARG A 585 -13.54 -7.99 6.63
C ARG A 585 -14.80 -7.20 6.24
N SER A 586 -15.99 -7.70 6.58
CA SER A 586 -17.27 -7.04 6.28
C SER A 586 -18.29 -7.33 7.37
N VAL A 587 -19.04 -6.29 7.76
CA VAL A 587 -20.19 -6.39 8.67
C VAL A 587 -21.35 -7.16 8.02
N PHE A 588 -21.44 -7.15 6.68
CA PHE A 588 -22.45 -7.88 5.92
C PHE A 588 -21.96 -9.29 5.55
N SER A 589 -22.34 -10.27 6.36
CA SER A 589 -22.22 -11.68 5.99
C SER A 589 -23.25 -12.01 4.90
N LEU A 590 -22.82 -12.07 3.65
CA LEU A 590 -23.63 -12.63 2.57
C LEU A 590 -24.14 -14.04 2.95
N PRO A 591 -25.33 -14.47 2.52
CA PRO A 591 -25.77 -15.85 2.71
C PRO A 591 -24.72 -16.84 2.17
N ASN A 592 -24.57 -18.02 2.80
CA ASN A 592 -23.52 -18.99 2.43
C ASN A 592 -23.54 -19.40 0.94
N TRP A 593 -24.68 -19.33 0.25
CA TRP A 593 -24.80 -19.60 -1.18
C TRP A 593 -24.27 -18.46 -2.08
N LEU A 594 -24.08 -17.25 -1.55
CA LEU A 594 -23.36 -16.14 -2.19
C LEU A 594 -21.89 -16.05 -1.79
N LYS A 595 -21.47 -16.73 -0.72
CA LYS A 595 -20.07 -16.73 -0.25
C LYS A 595 -19.21 -17.54 -1.23
N ARG A 596 -18.57 -16.86 -2.19
CA ARG A 596 -17.60 -17.45 -3.12
C ARG A 596 -16.20 -17.66 -2.51
N GLN A 597 -15.98 -17.22 -1.27
CA GLN A 597 -14.65 -17.21 -0.65
C GLN A 597 -14.39 -18.51 0.10
N ALA A 598 -13.29 -19.19 -0.24
CA ALA A 598 -12.84 -20.38 0.48
C ALA A 598 -12.68 -20.07 1.98
N SER A 599 -13.02 -21.03 2.84
CA SER A 599 -12.77 -20.91 4.28
C SER A 599 -11.27 -20.70 4.52
N LYS A 600 -10.90 -19.73 5.37
CA LYS A 600 -9.50 -19.49 5.72
C LYS A 600 -8.83 -20.78 6.23
N PRO A 601 -7.56 -21.05 5.88
CA PRO A 601 -6.81 -22.16 6.45
C PRO A 601 -6.79 -22.12 7.98
N ARG A 602 -6.72 -23.30 8.63
CA ARG A 602 -6.76 -23.42 10.10
C ARG A 602 -5.67 -22.58 10.79
N LEU A 603 -4.48 -22.50 10.21
CA LEU A 603 -3.37 -21.70 10.73
C LEU A 603 -3.71 -20.20 10.84
N LEU A 604 -4.59 -19.71 9.95
CA LEU A 604 -5.00 -18.31 9.89
C LEU A 604 -6.25 -18.01 10.73
N GLN A 605 -6.79 -18.99 11.45
CA GLN A 605 -7.98 -18.84 12.29
C GLN A 605 -7.60 -18.63 13.77
N ASN A 606 -6.87 -17.55 14.06
CA ASN A 606 -6.47 -17.21 15.42
C ASN A 606 -6.74 -15.74 15.74
N SER A 607 -7.97 -15.44 16.15
CA SER A 607 -8.41 -14.07 16.48
C SER A 607 -7.73 -13.50 17.74
N ALA A 608 -7.40 -14.34 18.72
CA ALA A 608 -6.67 -13.90 19.91
C ALA A 608 -5.24 -13.44 19.57
N LEU A 609 -4.58 -14.13 18.64
CA LEU A 609 -3.28 -13.72 18.12
C LEU A 609 -3.39 -12.46 17.25
N ALA A 610 -4.45 -12.34 16.45
CA ALA A 610 -4.73 -11.13 15.67
C ALA A 610 -4.83 -9.89 16.58
N LEU A 611 -5.58 -9.98 17.67
CA LEU A 611 -5.71 -8.90 18.66
C LEU A 611 -4.36 -8.46 19.21
N ILE A 612 -3.49 -9.42 19.57
CA ILE A 612 -2.16 -9.12 20.11
C ILE A 612 -1.32 -8.32 19.10
N TYR A 613 -1.36 -8.70 17.83
CA TYR A 613 -0.59 -7.99 16.80
C TYR A 613 -1.21 -6.64 16.44
N TRP A 614 -2.55 -6.51 16.44
CA TRP A 614 -3.19 -5.20 16.36
C TRP A 614 -2.74 -4.29 17.50
N THR A 615 -2.71 -4.79 18.74
CA THR A 615 -2.21 -4.03 19.90
C THR A 615 -0.74 -3.62 19.74
N ARG A 616 0.12 -4.52 19.27
CA ARG A 616 1.55 -4.21 19.08
C ARG A 616 1.77 -3.16 17.99
N SER A 617 1.04 -3.27 16.89
CA SER A 617 1.05 -2.28 15.80
C SER A 617 0.53 -0.92 16.30
N ALA A 618 -0.57 -0.91 17.06
CA ALA A 618 -1.15 0.30 17.66
C ALA A 618 -0.19 1.02 18.63
N VAL A 619 0.53 0.26 19.48
CA VAL A 619 1.56 0.82 20.38
C VAL A 619 2.71 1.48 19.61
N GLN A 620 2.94 1.08 18.36
CA GLN A 620 3.89 1.71 17.44
C GLN A 620 3.23 2.79 16.56
N SER A 621 2.16 3.41 17.06
CA SER A 621 1.47 4.55 16.45
C SER A 621 0.75 4.25 15.13
N ASN A 622 0.37 2.99 14.88
CA ASN A 622 -0.56 2.68 13.79
C ASN A 622 -2.01 2.96 14.22
N ILE A 623 -2.63 3.93 13.57
CA ILE A 623 -3.94 4.49 13.92
C ILE A 623 -5.06 3.49 13.58
N ASP A 624 -5.04 2.93 12.37
CA ASP A 624 -6.04 1.94 11.95
C ASP A 624 -5.99 0.69 12.83
N SER A 625 -4.79 0.31 13.27
CA SER A 625 -4.60 -0.79 14.23
C SER A 625 -5.19 -0.47 15.60
N LEU A 626 -5.11 0.80 16.03
CA LEU A 626 -5.72 1.26 17.28
C LEU A 626 -7.25 1.24 17.22
N VAL A 627 -7.84 1.68 16.10
CA VAL A 627 -9.29 1.58 15.87
C VAL A 627 -9.73 0.11 15.81
N LYS A 628 -8.98 -0.76 15.11
CA LYS A 628 -9.28 -2.20 15.08
C LYS A 628 -9.18 -2.88 16.42
N MET A 629 -8.21 -2.50 17.24
CA MET A 629 -8.12 -2.98 18.62
C MET A 629 -9.39 -2.62 19.41
N GLY A 630 -9.94 -1.41 19.19
CA GLY A 630 -11.24 -1.00 19.73
C GLY A 630 -12.38 -1.90 19.25
N ASP A 631 -12.46 -2.17 17.94
CA ASP A 631 -13.50 -3.04 17.35
C ASP A 631 -13.49 -4.46 17.94
N TYR A 632 -12.30 -5.00 18.22
CA TYR A 632 -12.13 -6.31 18.83
C TYR A 632 -12.65 -6.33 20.27
N TYR A 633 -12.34 -5.30 21.07
CA TYR A 633 -12.88 -5.17 22.43
C TYR A 633 -14.38 -4.94 22.45
N LEU A 634 -14.90 -4.17 21.48
CA LEU A 634 -16.34 -3.93 21.32
C LEU A 634 -17.09 -5.21 20.96
N SER A 635 -16.55 -6.00 20.03
CA SER A 635 -17.19 -7.22 19.51
C SER A 635 -16.92 -8.47 20.35
N GLY A 636 -15.94 -8.44 21.26
CA GLY A 636 -15.48 -9.63 21.99
C GLY A 636 -14.78 -10.65 21.09
N ILE A 637 -14.03 -10.20 20.08
CA ILE A 637 -13.29 -11.07 19.17
C ILE A 637 -11.91 -11.35 19.77
N GLY A 638 -11.61 -12.61 20.06
CA GLY A 638 -10.30 -13.00 20.63
C GLY A 638 -10.08 -12.59 22.10
N THR A 639 -11.08 -11.95 22.72
CA THR A 639 -11.12 -11.51 24.13
C THR A 639 -12.57 -11.40 24.59
N GLU A 640 -12.81 -11.32 25.90
CA GLU A 640 -14.12 -10.93 26.43
C GLU A 640 -14.46 -9.48 26.04
N THR A 641 -15.75 -9.19 25.91
CA THR A 641 -16.27 -7.85 25.57
C THR A 641 -15.85 -6.84 26.63
N ALA A 642 -15.15 -5.78 26.23
CA ALA A 642 -14.62 -4.76 27.13
C ALA A 642 -14.89 -3.36 26.57
N LEU A 643 -16.10 -2.85 26.83
CA LEU A 643 -16.61 -1.60 26.24
C LEU A 643 -15.78 -0.38 26.67
N ASP A 644 -15.31 -0.34 27.92
CA ASP A 644 -14.49 0.77 28.44
C ASP A 644 -13.14 0.85 27.70
N LYS A 645 -12.54 -0.30 27.39
CA LYS A 645 -11.29 -0.36 26.61
C LYS A 645 -11.53 0.06 25.17
N ALA A 646 -12.66 -0.33 24.57
CA ALA A 646 -13.02 0.10 23.23
C ALA A 646 -13.17 1.62 23.15
N ALA A 647 -13.87 2.23 24.11
CA ALA A 647 -13.99 3.68 24.20
C ALA A 647 -12.62 4.36 24.31
N GLN A 648 -11.72 3.87 25.17
CA GLN A 648 -10.35 4.40 25.28
C GLN A 648 -9.57 4.32 23.98
N CYS A 649 -9.71 3.22 23.22
CA CYS A 649 -9.05 3.07 21.92
C CYS A 649 -9.53 4.12 20.92
N TYR A 650 -10.85 4.30 20.80
CA TYR A 650 -11.40 5.28 19.87
C TYR A 650 -11.10 6.72 20.31
N THR A 651 -11.17 7.04 21.61
CA THR A 651 -10.76 8.35 22.13
C THR A 651 -9.29 8.65 21.82
N GLY A 652 -8.39 7.67 22.01
CA GLY A 652 -6.99 7.82 21.63
C GLY A 652 -6.81 8.03 20.11
N ALA A 653 -7.56 7.31 19.28
CA ALA A 653 -7.50 7.48 17.83
C ALA A 653 -8.12 8.81 17.34
N SER A 654 -9.11 9.36 18.06
CA SER A 654 -9.73 10.64 17.70
C SER A 654 -8.89 11.84 18.15
N GLU A 655 -8.32 11.81 19.37
CA GLU A 655 -7.62 12.96 19.95
C GLU A 655 -6.24 13.19 19.33
N TYR A 656 -5.45 12.12 19.17
CA TYR A 656 -4.06 12.25 18.73
C TYR A 656 -3.91 12.26 17.21
N PHE A 657 -4.89 11.72 16.49
CA PHE A 657 -4.72 11.39 15.07
C PHE A 657 -5.89 11.78 14.19
N GLN A 658 -6.98 12.32 14.74
CA GLN A 658 -8.15 12.73 13.98
C GLN A 658 -8.62 11.63 13.01
N SER A 659 -8.80 10.41 13.49
CA SER A 659 -9.39 9.34 12.65
C SER A 659 -10.90 9.56 12.52
N ALA A 660 -11.38 9.79 11.30
CA ALA A 660 -12.81 9.93 10.99
C ALA A 660 -13.61 8.68 11.41
N GLN A 661 -13.05 7.48 11.20
CA GLN A 661 -13.67 6.22 11.62
C GLN A 661 -13.78 6.12 13.16
N ALA A 662 -12.76 6.55 13.89
CA ALA A 662 -12.80 6.57 15.36
C ALA A 662 -13.83 7.56 15.90
N LEU A 663 -13.89 8.77 15.32
CA LEU A 663 -14.89 9.78 15.65
C LEU A 663 -16.31 9.27 15.39
N TYR A 664 -16.54 8.65 14.23
CA TYR A 664 -17.81 8.02 13.90
C TYR A 664 -18.19 6.93 14.91
N ASN A 665 -17.23 6.06 15.28
CA ASN A 665 -17.45 5.01 16.27
C ASN A 665 -17.78 5.57 17.66
N LEU A 666 -17.12 6.64 18.11
CA LEU A 666 -17.45 7.35 19.36
C LEU A 666 -18.85 7.97 19.32
N GLY A 667 -19.22 8.61 18.20
CA GLY A 667 -20.56 9.13 17.98
C GLY A 667 -21.62 8.05 18.12
N TRP A 668 -21.36 6.87 17.52
CA TRP A 668 -22.24 5.71 17.64
C TRP A 668 -22.31 5.15 19.07
N MET A 669 -21.20 5.13 19.83
CA MET A 669 -21.18 4.71 21.23
C MET A 669 -22.03 5.64 22.11
N HIS A 670 -21.91 6.97 21.94
CA HIS A 670 -22.73 7.96 22.65
C HIS A 670 -24.19 7.93 22.22
N GLU A 671 -24.51 7.68 20.95
CA GLU A 671 -25.89 7.55 20.48
C GLU A 671 -26.60 6.36 21.16
N ASN A 672 -25.90 5.24 21.33
CA ASN A 672 -26.49 4.00 21.82
C ASN A 672 -26.27 3.74 23.32
N GLY A 673 -25.43 4.54 23.98
CA GLY A 673 -25.09 4.33 25.39
C GLY A 673 -24.27 3.05 25.62
N VAL A 674 -23.42 2.67 24.65
CA VAL A 674 -22.60 1.45 24.70
C VAL A 674 -21.23 1.83 25.25
N GLY A 675 -20.91 1.40 26.47
CA GLY A 675 -19.64 1.73 27.16
C GLY A 675 -19.51 3.18 27.64
N LEU A 676 -20.32 4.09 27.11
CA LEU A 676 -20.36 5.50 27.45
C LEU A 676 -21.78 5.91 27.82
N THR A 677 -21.91 7.04 28.53
CA THR A 677 -23.22 7.62 28.82
C THR A 677 -23.88 8.08 27.52
N GLN A 678 -25.17 7.72 27.38
CA GLN A 678 -25.94 8.09 26.20
C GLN A 678 -26.15 9.60 26.15
N ASP A 679 -25.69 10.22 25.06
CA ASP A 679 -25.78 11.67 24.86
C ASP A 679 -25.91 11.98 23.36
N PHE A 680 -27.08 12.50 22.96
CA PHE A 680 -27.35 12.84 21.57
C PHE A 680 -26.62 14.11 21.09
N HIS A 681 -26.32 15.05 21.98
CA HIS A 681 -25.55 16.25 21.61
C HIS A 681 -24.12 15.89 21.30
N LEU A 682 -23.50 15.10 22.19
CA LEU A 682 -22.13 14.66 22.00
C LEU A 682 -22.01 13.70 20.82
N ALA A 683 -22.99 12.81 20.61
CA ALA A 683 -23.05 11.97 19.42
C ALA A 683 -23.11 12.80 18.12
N LYS A 684 -23.97 13.82 18.07
CA LYS A 684 -24.06 14.75 16.94
C LYS A 684 -22.71 15.43 16.68
N ARG A 685 -22.09 15.97 17.73
CA ARG A 685 -20.78 16.64 17.63
C ARG A 685 -19.70 15.73 17.06
N TYR A 686 -19.62 14.48 17.50
CA TYR A 686 -18.65 13.53 16.96
C TYR A 686 -18.93 13.15 15.50
N TYR A 687 -20.20 13.02 15.12
CA TYR A 687 -20.58 12.82 13.72
C TYR A 687 -20.21 14.02 12.84
N ASP A 688 -20.50 15.25 13.30
CA ASP A 688 -20.14 16.48 12.59
C ASP A 688 -18.60 16.58 12.45
N GLN A 689 -17.84 16.31 13.53
CA GLN A 689 -16.37 16.31 13.50
C GLN A 689 -15.80 15.22 12.57
N ALA A 690 -16.43 14.03 12.50
CA ALA A 690 -16.02 12.98 11.57
C ALA A 690 -16.15 13.43 10.11
N LEU A 691 -17.18 14.22 9.79
CA LEU A 691 -17.39 14.81 8.46
C LEU A 691 -16.39 15.92 8.15
N GLU A 692 -16.11 16.81 9.11
CA GLU A 692 -15.06 17.83 8.96
C GLU A 692 -13.68 17.22 8.71
N THR A 693 -13.43 16.05 9.30
CA THR A 693 -12.16 15.34 9.16
C THR A 693 -12.03 14.60 7.82
N ASN A 694 -13.14 14.11 7.27
CA ASN A 694 -13.16 13.37 6.01
C ASN A 694 -14.47 13.61 5.25
N GLU A 695 -14.36 14.24 4.08
CA GLU A 695 -15.48 14.53 3.19
C GLU A 695 -16.17 13.26 2.67
N GLU A 696 -15.43 12.16 2.50
CA GLU A 696 -16.00 10.88 2.05
C GLU A 696 -16.97 10.29 3.08
N ALA A 697 -16.90 10.73 4.34
CA ALA A 697 -17.83 10.35 5.38
C ALA A 697 -19.21 11.03 5.25
N TYR A 698 -19.43 11.91 4.27
CA TYR A 698 -20.69 12.67 4.09
C TYR A 698 -21.93 11.79 4.11
N LEU A 699 -22.01 10.77 3.26
CA LEU A 699 -23.19 9.91 3.19
C LEU A 699 -23.44 9.12 4.49
N PRO A 700 -22.47 8.37 5.07
CA PRO A 700 -22.72 7.64 6.31
C PRO A 700 -23.02 8.55 7.49
N VAL A 701 -22.35 9.71 7.61
CA VAL A 701 -22.60 10.69 8.68
C VAL A 701 -24.00 11.30 8.54
N THR A 702 -24.39 11.77 7.36
CA THR A 702 -25.71 12.38 7.15
C THR A 702 -26.85 11.40 7.44
N LEU A 703 -26.73 10.13 7.03
CA LEU A 703 -27.70 9.08 7.38
C LEU A 703 -27.76 8.83 8.90
N SER A 704 -26.60 8.88 9.58
CA SER A 704 -26.50 8.69 11.03
C SER A 704 -27.12 9.88 11.77
N LEU A 705 -26.88 11.11 11.32
CA LEU A 705 -27.50 12.32 11.84
C LEU A 705 -29.01 12.34 11.60
N LEU A 706 -29.48 11.90 10.43
CA LEU A 706 -30.92 11.74 10.15
C LEU A 706 -31.56 10.75 11.11
N LYS A 707 -30.94 9.59 11.30
CA LYS A 707 -31.37 8.57 12.28
C LYS A 707 -31.38 9.13 13.69
N LEU A 708 -30.33 9.86 14.09
CA LEU A 708 -30.21 10.48 15.41
C LEU A 708 -31.32 11.52 15.64
N ARG A 709 -31.61 12.37 14.65
CA ARG A 709 -32.72 13.34 14.69
C ARG A 709 -34.08 12.65 14.80
N ALA A 710 -34.31 11.58 14.04
CA ALA A 710 -35.54 10.79 14.14
C ALA A 710 -35.71 10.16 15.53
N ARG A 711 -34.64 9.61 16.11
CA ARG A 711 -34.64 9.09 17.50
C ARG A 711 -34.88 10.19 18.52
N SER A 712 -34.27 11.36 18.33
CA SER A 712 -34.48 12.52 19.20
C SER A 712 -35.93 13.00 19.16
N ALA A 713 -36.52 13.13 17.97
CA ALA A 713 -37.92 13.50 17.80
C ALA A 713 -38.85 12.48 18.48
N TRP A 714 -38.61 11.17 18.26
CA TRP A 714 -39.36 10.11 18.92
C TRP A 714 -39.26 10.17 20.45
N ASN A 715 -38.07 10.42 20.97
CA ASN A 715 -37.81 10.58 22.39
C ASN A 715 -38.56 11.79 22.98
N THR A 716 -38.65 12.90 22.24
CA THR A 716 -39.47 14.07 22.60
C THR A 716 -40.96 13.73 22.63
N PHE A 717 -41.47 13.02 21.62
CA PHE A 717 -42.88 12.62 21.59
C PHE A 717 -43.24 11.64 22.71
N THR A 718 -42.34 10.72 23.04
CA THR A 718 -42.56 9.67 24.05
C THR A 718 -42.17 10.10 25.47
N HIS A 719 -41.71 11.34 25.67
CA HIS A 719 -41.23 11.87 26.95
C HIS A 719 -40.16 10.97 27.59
N GLY A 720 -39.22 10.49 26.77
CA GLY A 720 -38.15 9.63 27.25
C GLY A 720 -37.11 10.38 28.10
N ARG A 721 -36.22 9.61 28.74
CA ARG A 721 -35.32 10.10 29.80
C ARG A 721 -34.07 10.83 29.30
N ILE A 722 -33.85 10.89 27.99
CA ILE A 722 -32.63 11.44 27.36
C ILE A 722 -32.94 12.87 26.90
N ASN A 723 -31.98 13.78 27.00
CA ASN A 723 -32.15 15.14 26.47
C ASN A 723 -32.25 15.09 24.94
N SER A 724 -33.30 15.71 24.37
CA SER A 724 -33.40 15.89 22.92
C SER A 724 -32.31 16.85 22.44
N ILE A 725 -31.83 16.67 21.20
CA ILE A 725 -30.97 17.64 20.53
C ILE A 725 -31.70 18.99 20.53
N GLN A 726 -31.23 19.91 21.36
CA GLN A 726 -31.56 21.32 21.28
C GLN A 726 -30.48 22.00 20.45
N ASP A 727 -30.86 22.74 19.43
CA ASP A 727 -29.93 23.68 18.83
C ASP A 727 -29.59 24.73 19.90
N GLU A 728 -28.32 25.13 19.99
CA GLU A 728 -27.99 26.33 20.76
C GLU A 728 -28.91 27.45 20.28
N PRO A 729 -29.43 28.31 21.17
CA PRO A 729 -30.18 29.47 20.75
C PRO A 729 -29.20 30.41 20.03
N SER A 730 -28.94 30.14 18.75
CA SER A 730 -28.40 31.14 17.84
C SER A 730 -29.37 32.30 17.94
N PRO A 731 -28.91 33.54 18.19
CA PRO A 731 -29.80 34.68 18.13
C PRO A 731 -30.43 34.63 16.73
N LYS A 732 -31.72 34.29 16.64
CA LYS A 732 -32.46 34.42 15.39
C LYS A 732 -32.47 35.92 15.13
N LYS A 733 -31.55 36.36 14.26
CA LYS A 733 -31.60 37.71 13.73
C LYS A 733 -32.78 37.66 12.77
N ASP A 734 -33.92 38.21 13.20
CA ASP A 734 -35.09 38.34 12.34
C ASP A 734 -34.71 39.29 11.20
N TRP A 735 -34.22 38.71 10.09
CA TRP A 735 -33.83 39.49 8.93
C TRP A 735 -35.07 40.12 8.32
N SER A 736 -35.01 41.42 8.06
CA SER A 736 -35.92 42.02 7.09
C SER A 736 -35.62 41.45 5.69
N LEU A 737 -36.63 41.36 4.82
CA LEU A 737 -36.49 40.82 3.45
C LEU A 737 -35.38 41.53 2.66
N ARG A 738 -35.12 42.80 3.00
CA ARG A 738 -34.03 43.61 2.43
C ARG A 738 -32.65 43.24 2.97
N GLU A 739 -32.51 42.98 4.27
CA GLU A 739 -31.28 42.44 4.86
C GLU A 739 -30.99 41.02 4.36
N TRP A 740 -32.03 40.22 4.15
CA TRP A 740 -31.88 38.89 3.56
C TRP A 740 -31.38 38.96 2.11
N ILE A 741 -31.95 39.84 1.27
CA ILE A 741 -31.47 40.04 -0.12
C ILE A 741 -30.04 40.61 -0.14
N GLN A 742 -29.71 41.57 0.75
CA GLN A 742 -28.36 42.13 0.82
C GLN A 742 -27.32 41.10 1.27
N ASN A 743 -27.64 40.28 2.28
CA ASN A 743 -26.76 39.20 2.71
C ASN A 743 -26.67 38.09 1.67
N PHE A 744 -27.78 37.72 1.00
CA PHE A 744 -27.79 36.74 -0.07
C PHE A 744 -26.91 37.16 -1.26
N LEU A 745 -26.92 38.46 -1.61
CA LEU A 745 -26.03 39.02 -2.63
C LEU A 745 -24.59 39.25 -2.16
N GLN A 746 -24.34 39.26 -0.83
CA GLN A 746 -23.00 39.38 -0.26
C GLN A 746 -22.36 38.00 0.03
N ASP A 747 -23.14 36.96 0.31
CA ASP A 747 -22.67 35.60 0.62
C ASP A 747 -22.07 34.89 -0.61
N GLU A 748 -22.41 35.29 -1.83
CA GLU A 748 -21.68 34.84 -3.04
C GLU A 748 -20.27 35.45 -3.15
N ASN A 749 -19.94 36.47 -2.34
CA ASN A 749 -18.64 37.16 -2.37
C ASN A 749 -17.81 36.99 -1.09
N VAL A 750 -18.25 36.14 -0.14
CA VAL A 750 -17.53 35.89 1.12
C VAL A 750 -17.45 34.38 1.38
N TYR A 751 -16.91 33.63 0.43
CA TYR A 751 -16.37 32.30 0.70
C TYR A 751 -15.41 31.85 -0.41
N TYR A 752 -14.21 32.44 -0.44
CA TYR A 752 -12.92 31.86 -0.86
C TYR A 752 -11.88 32.98 -0.70
N ASP A 753 -11.58 33.32 0.55
CA ASP A 753 -10.38 34.09 0.89
C ASP A 753 -9.80 33.38 2.10
N ASP A 754 -9.02 32.34 1.82
CA ASP A 754 -8.36 31.49 2.81
C ASP A 754 -7.01 32.17 3.19
N PRO A 755 -6.82 32.71 4.40
CA PRO A 755 -5.57 33.35 4.80
C PRO A 755 -4.51 32.33 5.26
N TYR A 756 -4.71 31.02 5.01
CA TYR A 756 -3.83 29.95 5.48
C TYR A 756 -3.06 29.21 4.37
N GLU A 757 -3.00 29.75 3.15
CA GLU A 757 -2.13 29.25 2.06
C GLU A 757 -0.73 29.89 2.02
N GLU A 758 -0.15 30.27 3.17
CA GLU A 758 1.22 30.81 3.20
C GLU A 758 2.17 30.13 4.21
N LEU A 759 1.84 28.92 4.71
CA LEU A 759 2.71 28.25 5.70
C LEU A 759 3.05 26.77 5.49
N PHE A 760 2.60 26.11 4.42
CA PHE A 760 3.04 24.72 4.15
C PHE A 760 3.09 24.41 2.66
N ASP A 761 3.98 25.09 1.93
CA ASP A 761 4.45 24.66 0.61
C ASP A 761 5.84 23.99 0.68
N ASP A 762 6.17 23.41 1.83
CA ASP A 762 7.46 22.75 2.07
C ASP A 762 7.25 21.38 2.74
N ALA A 763 6.87 20.37 1.93
CA ALA A 763 7.35 18.99 2.04
C ALA A 763 6.52 18.04 1.17
N ILE A 764 6.93 17.86 -0.09
CA ILE A 764 7.21 16.57 -0.75
C ILE A 764 7.86 16.94 -2.09
N THR A 765 9.18 17.10 -2.06
CA THR A 765 10.01 17.31 -3.24
C THR A 765 10.92 16.10 -3.41
N GLY A 766 10.71 15.35 -4.50
CA GLY A 766 11.62 14.29 -4.91
C GLY A 766 12.75 14.87 -5.74
N SER A 767 13.95 15.07 -5.16
CA SER A 767 15.26 15.28 -5.84
C SER A 767 15.41 16.40 -6.90
N ASP A 768 14.34 17.02 -7.39
CA ASP A 768 14.36 17.85 -8.58
C ASP A 768 13.29 18.94 -8.46
N GLY A 769 13.55 19.98 -7.65
CA GLY A 769 12.70 21.16 -7.55
C GLY A 769 12.68 21.97 -8.85
N GLU A 770 11.49 22.17 -9.41
CA GLU A 770 11.06 23.31 -10.23
C GLU A 770 9.50 23.31 -10.22
N PRO A 771 8.83 24.44 -9.90
CA PRO A 771 7.39 24.59 -10.07
C PRO A 771 7.05 24.75 -11.57
N MET A 772 6.10 23.97 -12.07
CA MET A 772 5.53 24.16 -13.40
C MET A 772 4.47 25.26 -13.30
N GLY A 773 4.62 26.31 -14.13
CA GLY A 773 3.67 27.41 -14.20
C GLY A 773 2.33 26.98 -14.78
N ASP A 774 1.26 27.33 -14.06
CA ASP A 774 -0.12 27.22 -14.51
C ASP A 774 -0.52 28.50 -15.25
N GLU A 775 -0.72 28.37 -16.55
CA GLU A 775 -1.46 29.33 -17.36
C GLU A 775 -2.35 28.51 -18.30
N LEU A 776 -3.67 28.79 -18.27
CA LEU A 776 -4.77 28.17 -19.04
C LEU A 776 -5.18 26.75 -18.55
N ASP A 777 -6.44 26.37 -18.32
CA ASP A 777 -7.74 26.95 -18.69
C ASP A 777 -8.85 26.50 -17.71
N ALA A 778 -9.58 27.46 -17.15
CA ALA A 778 -10.86 27.24 -16.49
C ALA A 778 -11.99 27.34 -17.52
N GLU A 779 -12.42 26.21 -18.08
CA GLU A 779 -13.68 26.11 -18.80
C GLU A 779 -13.97 24.63 -19.01
N LEU A 780 -14.86 24.04 -18.18
CA LEU A 780 -15.65 22.84 -18.55
C LEU A 780 -16.76 22.42 -17.54
N ASP A 781 -17.23 23.31 -16.64
CA ASP A 781 -18.36 22.99 -15.75
C ASP A 781 -19.76 23.33 -16.33
N GLY A 782 -19.82 23.91 -17.54
CA GLY A 782 -21.08 24.27 -18.21
C GLY A 782 -21.89 23.11 -18.82
N LEU A 783 -21.33 21.90 -18.89
CA LEU A 783 -22.00 20.75 -19.51
C LEU A 783 -22.97 20.02 -18.57
N PHE A 784 -22.69 19.95 -17.26
CA PHE A 784 -23.51 19.19 -16.32
C PHE A 784 -24.86 19.87 -16.00
N GLU A 785 -24.88 21.19 -15.85
CA GLU A 785 -26.12 21.96 -15.69
C GLU A 785 -27.01 21.91 -16.95
N SER A 786 -26.39 21.94 -18.14
CA SER A 786 -27.11 21.83 -19.41
C SER A 786 -27.82 20.48 -19.56
N PHE A 787 -27.19 19.38 -19.12
CA PHE A 787 -27.82 18.06 -19.11
C PHE A 787 -28.95 17.94 -18.08
N LEU A 788 -28.81 18.60 -16.92
CA LEU A 788 -29.83 18.57 -15.87
C LEU A 788 -31.10 19.31 -16.29
N ILE A 789 -30.96 20.44 -16.98
CA ILE A 789 -32.08 21.20 -17.55
C ILE A 789 -32.78 20.40 -18.66
N LEU A 790 -32.04 19.75 -19.58
CA LEU A 790 -32.62 18.92 -20.64
C LEU A 790 -33.35 17.68 -20.09
N SER A 791 -32.81 17.07 -19.04
CA SER A 791 -33.45 15.97 -18.29
C SER A 791 -34.79 16.40 -17.68
N LEU A 792 -34.82 17.59 -17.06
CA LEU A 792 -36.02 18.13 -16.42
C LEU A 792 -37.11 18.45 -17.46
N VAL A 793 -36.74 19.03 -18.61
CA VAL A 793 -37.68 19.28 -19.72
C VAL A 793 -38.24 17.96 -20.31
N ALA A 794 -37.39 16.95 -20.52
CA ALA A 794 -37.84 15.64 -21.00
C ALA A 794 -38.80 14.95 -20.02
N SER A 795 -38.56 15.09 -18.71
CA SER A 795 -39.43 14.53 -17.67
C SER A 795 -40.81 15.19 -17.63
N ILE A 796 -40.89 16.51 -17.84
CA ILE A 796 -42.17 17.24 -17.94
C ILE A 796 -42.95 16.82 -19.19
N MET A 797 -42.27 16.69 -20.34
CA MET A 797 -42.88 16.21 -21.59
C MET A 797 -43.42 14.77 -21.45
N PHE A 798 -42.68 13.90 -20.75
CA PHE A 798 -43.15 12.54 -20.44
C PHE A 798 -44.37 12.55 -19.51
N LEU A 799 -44.40 13.40 -18.48
CA LEU A 799 -45.55 13.52 -17.58
C LEU A 799 -46.80 14.07 -18.31
N MET A 800 -46.62 15.01 -19.24
CA MET A 800 -47.70 15.50 -20.10
C MET A 800 -48.23 14.39 -21.03
N TRP A 801 -47.35 13.61 -21.66
CA TRP A 801 -47.71 12.45 -22.48
C TRP A 801 -48.42 11.35 -21.66
N TYR A 802 -47.92 11.07 -20.46
CA TYR A 802 -48.52 10.08 -19.55
C TYR A 802 -49.92 10.51 -19.09
N ARG A 803 -50.14 11.82 -18.88
CA ARG A 803 -51.45 12.39 -18.55
C ARG A 803 -52.43 12.27 -19.72
N THR A 804 -52.02 12.52 -20.96
CA THR A 804 -52.87 12.32 -22.15
C THR A 804 -53.17 10.85 -22.42
N GLN A 805 -52.21 9.94 -22.19
CA GLN A 805 -52.41 8.50 -22.30
C GLN A 805 -53.47 7.98 -21.30
N ARG A 806 -53.45 8.46 -20.04
CA ARG A 806 -54.50 8.13 -19.05
C ARG A 806 -55.88 8.66 -19.45
N GLN A 807 -55.96 9.86 -20.05
CA GLN A 807 -57.23 10.40 -20.52
C GLN A 807 -57.81 9.59 -21.69
N GLN A 808 -56.99 9.06 -22.59
CA GLN A 808 -57.44 8.15 -23.66
C GLN A 808 -57.91 6.79 -23.12
N ALA A 809 -57.21 6.23 -22.12
CA ALA A 809 -57.63 4.98 -21.46
C ALA A 809 -58.99 5.13 -20.75
N HIS A 810 -59.28 6.27 -20.12
CA HIS A 810 -60.60 6.54 -19.53
C HIS A 810 -61.72 6.63 -20.58
N ARG A 811 -61.47 7.21 -21.77
CA ARG A 811 -62.46 7.22 -22.86
C ARG A 811 -62.74 5.80 -23.38
N GLN A 812 -61.71 4.97 -23.55
CA GLN A 812 -61.88 3.57 -23.96
C GLN A 812 -62.58 2.73 -22.89
N ALA A 813 -62.37 3.01 -21.61
CA ALA A 813 -63.10 2.36 -20.51
C ALA A 813 -64.59 2.73 -20.50
N GLN A 814 -64.95 3.98 -20.82
CA GLN A 814 -66.34 4.41 -20.98
C GLN A 814 -67.02 3.75 -22.20
N GLU A 815 -66.31 3.64 -23.33
CA GLU A 815 -66.81 2.94 -24.52
C GLU A 815 -66.98 1.43 -24.26
N ASN A 816 -66.08 0.80 -23.50
CA ASN A 816 -66.19 -0.61 -23.13
C ASN A 816 -67.30 -0.86 -22.09
N ALA A 817 -67.56 0.08 -21.17
CA ALA A 817 -68.71 0.02 -20.26
C ALA A 817 -70.05 0.16 -21.01
N ALA A 818 -70.11 1.01 -22.04
CA ALA A 818 -71.26 1.12 -22.92
C ALA A 818 -71.49 -0.18 -23.73
N ARG A 819 -70.41 -0.82 -24.21
CA ARG A 819 -70.48 -2.14 -24.87
C ARG A 819 -70.87 -3.27 -23.92
N GLN A 820 -70.43 -3.25 -22.67
CA GLN A 820 -70.82 -4.23 -21.65
C GLN A 820 -72.30 -4.08 -21.25
N GLN A 821 -72.86 -2.87 -21.22
CA GLN A 821 -74.31 -2.69 -21.07
C GLN A 821 -75.09 -3.28 -22.25
N GLN A 822 -74.58 -3.15 -23.48
CA GLN A 822 -75.18 -3.78 -24.66
C GLN A 822 -75.08 -5.33 -24.63
N GLN A 823 -74.00 -5.89 -24.08
CA GLN A 823 -73.84 -7.33 -23.93
C GLN A 823 -74.62 -7.91 -22.73
N ALA A 824 -74.82 -7.14 -21.65
CA ALA A 824 -75.68 -7.51 -20.53
C ALA A 824 -77.17 -7.58 -20.93
N ALA A 825 -77.59 -6.78 -21.93
CA ALA A 825 -78.91 -6.90 -22.54
C ALA A 825 -79.08 -8.19 -23.38
N ALA A 826 -77.98 -8.78 -23.85
CA ALA A 826 -77.99 -10.06 -24.58
C ALA A 826 -77.97 -11.29 -23.66
N ALA A 827 -77.71 -11.13 -22.35
CA ALA A 827 -77.46 -12.22 -21.40
C ALA A 827 -78.65 -12.52 -20.45
N GLY A 828 -79.83 -11.96 -20.68
CA GLY A 828 -81.10 -12.48 -20.13
C GLY A 828 -81.28 -12.43 -18.60
N ILE A 829 -80.55 -11.57 -17.88
CA ILE A 829 -80.84 -11.25 -16.47
C ILE A 829 -81.87 -10.11 -16.44
N PRO A 830 -83.07 -10.30 -15.84
CA PRO A 830 -84.12 -9.29 -15.85
C PRO A 830 -83.86 -8.11 -14.89
N PRO A 831 -84.47 -6.93 -15.15
CA PRO A 831 -84.00 -5.62 -14.69
C PRO A 831 -84.74 -5.10 -13.45
N ALA A 832 -84.10 -4.19 -12.70
CA ALA A 832 -84.75 -3.47 -11.60
C ALA A 832 -85.70 -2.39 -12.17
N GLN A 833 -87.00 -2.56 -11.92
CA GLN A 833 -88.09 -1.70 -12.38
C GLN A 833 -88.77 -1.04 -11.18
N ASN A 834 -88.64 0.28 -11.06
CA ASN A 834 -89.48 1.23 -10.30
C ASN A 834 -89.02 2.62 -10.78
N GLY A 835 -89.80 3.55 -11.30
CA GLY A 835 -91.22 3.65 -11.65
C GLY A 835 -91.35 4.98 -12.42
N LEU A 836 -92.28 5.01 -13.37
CA LEU A 836 -92.49 6.06 -14.37
C LEU A 836 -93.04 7.38 -13.79
N GLN A 837 -92.62 8.54 -14.30
CA GLN A 837 -93.55 9.66 -14.50
C GLN A 837 -93.15 10.62 -15.65
N GLN A 838 -94.03 10.61 -16.66
CA GLN A 838 -94.49 11.69 -17.55
C GLN A 838 -93.71 12.12 -18.81
N ASN A 839 -94.44 11.89 -19.91
CA ASN A 839 -94.30 12.34 -21.28
C ASN A 839 -94.56 13.84 -21.47
N HIS A 840 -93.96 14.35 -22.56
CA HIS A 840 -94.37 15.50 -23.39
C HIS A 840 -94.28 16.91 -22.79
N HIS A 841 -93.38 17.73 -23.38
CA HIS A 841 -93.64 19.04 -24.02
C HIS A 841 -92.35 19.42 -24.79
N GLN A 842 -92.38 19.45 -26.13
CA GLN A 842 -92.69 20.57 -27.03
C GLN A 842 -91.42 21.17 -27.64
N GLN A 843 -91.34 21.04 -28.98
CA GLN A 843 -90.70 22.04 -29.83
C GLN A 843 -91.45 23.38 -29.71
N GLN A 844 -90.69 24.46 -29.84
CA GLN A 844 -91.05 25.86 -30.09
C GLN A 844 -90.80 26.85 -28.95
N GLN A 845 -90.24 27.98 -29.42
CA GLN A 845 -90.01 29.29 -28.82
C GLN A 845 -88.72 29.45 -28.00
N GLN A 846 -87.72 30.19 -28.52
CA GLN A 846 -87.68 31.66 -28.67
C GLN A 846 -87.67 32.31 -27.29
N GLN A 847 -86.75 33.18 -26.89
CA GLN A 847 -86.02 34.30 -27.51
C GLN A 847 -84.95 34.67 -26.44
N GLN A 848 -83.90 35.46 -26.60
CA GLN A 848 -83.50 36.53 -27.51
C GLN A 848 -82.07 36.89 -27.08
N ALA A 849 -81.21 37.25 -28.03
CA ALA A 849 -80.53 38.55 -28.06
C ALA A 849 -79.26 38.46 -28.92
N GLN A 850 -79.35 39.15 -30.04
CA GLN A 850 -78.26 39.54 -30.93
C GLN A 850 -77.45 40.71 -30.33
N PRO A 851 -76.36 41.17 -30.99
CA PRO A 851 -75.21 41.85 -30.41
C PRO A 851 -75.38 43.38 -30.30
N PRO A 852 -74.31 44.10 -29.91
CA PRO A 852 -73.71 45.00 -30.91
C PRO A 852 -72.17 45.10 -30.83
N ALA A 853 -71.54 45.34 -31.98
CA ALA A 853 -70.36 46.23 -32.11
C ALA A 853 -70.92 47.66 -32.34
N PRO A 854 -70.19 48.80 -32.19
CA PRO A 854 -68.97 49.11 -32.97
C PRO A 854 -67.98 50.15 -32.35
N PHE A 855 -66.95 50.52 -33.12
CA PHE A 855 -65.99 51.65 -32.94
C PHE A 855 -64.96 51.51 -31.79
N GLY A 856 -63.71 51.91 -31.92
CA GLY A 856 -63.01 52.64 -32.98
C GLY A 856 -61.81 53.35 -32.35
N ASP A 857 -60.60 53.02 -32.83
CA ASP A 857 -59.40 53.88 -32.93
C ASP A 857 -58.78 54.50 -31.65
N PRO A 858 -57.61 55.17 -31.72
CA PRO A 858 -56.32 54.73 -32.28
C PRO A 858 -55.12 55.19 -31.40
N ASN A 859 -53.89 54.85 -31.82
CA ASN A 859 -52.64 55.63 -31.68
C ASN A 859 -52.36 56.46 -30.40
N PHE A 860 -51.28 56.11 -29.70
CA PHE A 860 -50.07 56.97 -29.52
C PHE A 860 -49.05 56.16 -28.69
N ALA A 861 -47.99 55.62 -29.27
CA ALA A 861 -46.74 56.32 -29.54
C ALA A 861 -46.07 56.92 -28.29
N GLN A 862 -44.85 56.44 -28.08
CA GLN A 862 -43.68 57.20 -27.62
C GLN A 862 -43.43 57.44 -26.13
N TRP A 863 -42.18 57.07 -25.79
CA TRP A 863 -41.31 57.65 -24.77
C TRP A 863 -41.69 57.29 -23.33
N GLY A 864 -40.76 56.89 -22.47
CA GLY A 864 -39.32 57.05 -22.47
C GLY A 864 -38.93 57.16 -21.01
N ALA A 865 -37.80 56.54 -20.66
CA ALA A 865 -36.91 56.87 -19.56
C ALA A 865 -37.50 57.28 -18.19
N GLY A 866 -37.05 56.54 -17.16
CA GLY A 866 -36.59 57.20 -15.94
C GLY A 866 -37.33 56.80 -14.67
N GLY A 867 -36.61 56.06 -13.84
CA GLY A 867 -36.21 56.63 -12.56
C GLY A 867 -37.07 56.31 -11.34
N VAL A 868 -36.42 55.52 -10.47
CA VAL A 868 -36.34 55.70 -9.01
C VAL A 868 -37.56 55.34 -8.17
N GLY A 869 -37.35 54.33 -7.31
CA GLY A 869 -37.76 54.39 -5.91
C GLY A 869 -38.90 53.46 -5.51
N HIS A 870 -38.58 52.24 -5.09
CA HIS A 870 -38.67 51.84 -3.68
C HIS A 870 -37.93 50.53 -3.41
#